data_AF-A0AAZ3SMV9-F1
#
_entry.id   AF-A0AAZ3SMV9-F1
#
_cell.length_a   1.000
_cell.length_b   1.000
_cell.length_c   1.000
_cell.angle_alpha   90.00
_cell.angle_beta   90.00
_cell.angle_gamma   90.00
#
_symmetry.space_group_name_H-M   'P 1'
#
loop_
_entity.id
_entity.type
_entity.pdbx_description
1 polymer ?
#
loop_
_entity_poly.entity_id
_entity_poly.type
_entity_poly.pdbx_seq_one_letter_code
_entity_poly.pdbx_strand_id
1 'polypeptide(L)'
;MGTTASAAPQPVSSLHGNGAVNSRQSLSMSSSQTVKIHSGKAKSIITNKVAPVVITYNCRQEFQIHDDLFRTNYKVGRISDSMPEHYLVQGEFFMVQDVYSKADVLNTTGSYGAPNYRQVKGSYPLYGMGQPSLNGFKQVLQRLQSQGHEVMFFCVREEPVVFLHLEENFVPYTPRRKENLHENLHGLDKEETVETLELTIRKELHDFAKLNDNVFYVYNDIEHFKGEPQRMTITCEEDIQVTEEVYRRPLFTMPLYRYYRLPLPMEGAPLEEDFDAFVTVLRESPNLSLRRDVSRPLPALLFSCQVGVGRTNLAMILGTLVLNHLKTTQEPPQVEEAEAKPLFQVIQTLINRLPEGQQVMEEVDQAIALCSEMHNIKEAMYENKKKLEAIGDDYQIQGTKHYFLHRAIQSLERYFYLIVFNAYLHEQYSLGFASNFSQWLCAHPWVYRLLACMDLSELASPDLVTKGARVLVAHEYLSPDILSTVKEMKVANFRRVPKMPVYGMSQPTSEATGAVLTHLTDEKRKYSHVLWVNLQEELVLEGNGQIFTPREPSCMGQHIPVPATDPTQIEKLETALGEEVQRAQKWLEVTLEQEKQMKMFKSCLTVQEVFKQYQRTHQGLFYKRIPLADCCAPKEEDFDQLLEAMKSTLAEDSHSAFVFNCSNGKGRTTTAMVIAALTVWHFNGFPEFGDDEIVSVPDAKYTKGEFKVSNNHKRLLPKEGLNETTRSVKMGHDTSLLVTLH
;
A
#
# COMPACT_ATOMS: atom_id res chain seq x y z
N MET A 1 9.60 10.15 -67.35
CA MET A 1 10.20 10.84 -66.18
C MET A 1 10.95 9.77 -65.40
N GLY A 2 12.24 9.51 -65.63
CA GLY A 2 13.41 10.36 -65.33
C GLY A 2 14.16 9.70 -64.16
N THR A 3 14.95 8.65 -64.42
CA THR A 3 16.44 8.59 -64.49
C THR A 3 17.17 8.25 -63.18
N THR A 4 17.86 7.12 -63.24
CA THR A 4 19.07 6.63 -62.53
C THR A 4 20.04 7.67 -61.97
N ALA A 5 20.68 7.37 -60.83
CA ALA A 5 22.15 7.24 -60.71
C ALA A 5 22.60 6.84 -59.29
N SER A 6 23.60 5.95 -59.27
CA SER A 6 24.41 5.51 -58.14
C SER A 6 25.51 6.53 -57.80
N ALA A 7 25.98 6.58 -56.56
CA ALA A 7 27.42 6.64 -56.18
C ALA A 7 27.60 6.97 -54.69
N ALA A 8 28.27 6.09 -53.95
CA ALA A 8 29.07 6.45 -52.77
C ALA A 8 30.38 7.13 -53.23
N PRO A 9 31.07 7.93 -52.40
CA PRO A 9 32.28 7.40 -51.73
C PRO A 9 32.62 8.10 -50.37
N GLN A 10 33.05 7.37 -49.31
CA GLN A 10 34.46 7.21 -48.85
C GLN A 10 34.81 7.99 -47.53
N PRO A 11 36.01 7.84 -46.88
CA PRO A 11 36.22 6.97 -45.70
C PRO A 11 37.13 7.62 -44.59
N VAL A 12 37.72 6.81 -43.70
CA VAL A 12 39.01 7.02 -42.96
C VAL A 12 38.98 8.02 -41.77
N SER A 13 38.97 7.59 -40.51
CA SER A 13 40.07 7.14 -39.61
C SER A 13 40.98 8.23 -38.99
N SER A 14 41.08 8.24 -37.66
CA SER A 14 42.31 8.45 -36.85
C SER A 14 41.96 8.36 -35.35
N LEU A 15 42.37 7.32 -34.61
CA LEU A 15 43.68 7.10 -33.97
C LEU A 15 43.97 8.00 -32.75
N HIS A 16 43.88 7.41 -31.55
CA HIS A 16 44.86 7.44 -30.44
C HIS A 16 44.37 6.38 -29.41
N GLY A 17 45.12 5.39 -28.91
CA GLY A 17 46.56 5.14 -28.92
C GLY A 17 47.11 5.13 -27.49
N ASN A 18 47.13 3.95 -26.84
CA ASN A 18 48.05 3.47 -25.78
C ASN A 18 47.43 2.17 -25.20
N GLY A 19 47.98 0.96 -25.37
CA GLY A 19 49.25 0.43 -24.82
C GLY A 19 48.98 -0.06 -23.38
N ALA A 20 49.08 -1.34 -22.96
CA ALA A 20 50.01 -2.40 -23.36
C ALA A 20 49.53 -3.83 -22.96
N VAL A 21 49.86 -4.80 -23.83
CA VAL A 21 50.47 -6.12 -23.59
C VAL A 21 50.14 -6.89 -22.28
N ASN A 22 49.41 -8.01 -22.41
CA ASN A 22 50.01 -9.34 -22.17
C ASN A 22 49.13 -10.50 -22.69
N SER A 23 49.79 -11.36 -23.46
CA SER A 23 49.32 -12.60 -24.08
C SER A 23 49.23 -13.77 -23.10
N ARG A 24 48.21 -14.63 -23.26
CA ARG A 24 48.37 -16.10 -23.16
C ARG A 24 47.33 -16.82 -24.02
N GLN A 25 47.84 -17.63 -24.94
CA GLN A 25 47.14 -18.54 -25.83
C GLN A 25 46.62 -19.77 -25.08
N SER A 26 45.50 -20.33 -25.52
CA SER A 26 45.33 -21.78 -25.67
C SER A 26 44.30 -22.09 -26.77
N LEU A 27 44.72 -22.98 -27.68
CA LEU A 27 44.02 -23.49 -28.85
C LEU A 27 43.24 -24.77 -28.53
N SER A 28 42.10 -25.00 -29.18
CA SER A 28 41.75 -26.24 -29.92
C SER A 28 40.34 -26.05 -30.55
N MET A 29 40.21 -25.97 -31.88
CA MET A 29 40.16 -27.04 -32.88
C MET A 29 38.95 -27.98 -32.72
N SER A 30 37.86 -27.71 -33.44
CA SER A 30 36.89 -28.72 -33.83
C SER A 30 36.93 -28.92 -35.36
N SER A 31 37.03 -30.19 -35.73
CA SER A 31 37.13 -30.73 -37.07
C SER A 31 35.75 -30.82 -37.73
N SER A 32 35.60 -30.22 -38.91
CA SER A 32 34.44 -30.46 -39.77
C SER A 32 34.67 -31.72 -40.61
N GLN A 33 33.84 -32.75 -40.39
CA GLN A 33 33.71 -33.88 -41.32
C GLN A 33 32.72 -33.52 -42.43
N THR A 34 33.23 -33.58 -43.66
CA THR A 34 32.51 -33.34 -44.91
C THR A 34 31.67 -34.57 -45.31
N VAL A 35 30.36 -34.41 -45.49
CA VAL A 35 29.52 -35.38 -46.21
C VAL A 35 29.40 -34.94 -47.67
N LYS A 36 29.93 -35.77 -48.58
CA LYS A 36 29.80 -35.62 -50.03
C LYS A 36 28.38 -35.94 -50.49
N ILE A 37 27.73 -35.02 -51.21
CA ILE A 37 26.49 -35.29 -51.95
C ILE A 37 26.78 -35.20 -53.45
N HIS A 38 26.34 -36.23 -54.17
CA HIS A 38 26.49 -36.40 -55.62
C HIS A 38 25.74 -35.35 -56.44
N SER A 39 26.33 -34.97 -57.56
CA SER A 39 25.86 -34.01 -58.54
C SER A 39 24.67 -34.52 -59.37
N GLY A 40 23.63 -33.69 -59.53
CA GLY A 40 22.59 -33.91 -60.53
C GLY A 40 21.36 -33.01 -60.36
N LYS A 41 21.25 -32.00 -61.23
CA LYS A 41 20.15 -31.04 -61.45
C LYS A 41 20.13 -29.83 -60.50
N ALA A 42 20.46 -28.67 -61.07
CA ALA A 42 20.48 -27.38 -60.39
C ALA A 42 19.09 -26.98 -59.86
N LYS A 43 19.03 -26.66 -58.56
CA LYS A 43 17.90 -26.02 -57.89
C LYS A 43 18.22 -24.52 -57.77
N SER A 44 17.35 -23.66 -58.28
CA SER A 44 17.42 -22.21 -58.03
C SER A 44 16.80 -21.93 -56.67
N ILE A 45 17.63 -21.82 -55.63
CA ILE A 45 17.19 -21.43 -54.29
C ILE A 45 17.34 -19.91 -54.19
N ILE A 46 16.23 -19.20 -54.08
CA ILE A 46 16.24 -17.78 -53.73
C ILE A 46 15.76 -17.70 -52.28
N THR A 47 16.68 -17.45 -51.36
CA THR A 47 16.33 -17.22 -49.95
C THR A 47 15.99 -15.76 -49.73
N ASN A 48 14.78 -15.48 -49.28
CA ASN A 48 14.54 -14.29 -48.47
C ASN A 48 14.63 -14.71 -46.99
N LYS A 49 15.20 -13.88 -46.12
CA LYS A 49 15.49 -14.20 -44.70
C LYS A 49 14.26 -14.45 -43.83
N VAL A 50 13.05 -14.44 -44.40
CA VAL A 50 11.79 -14.58 -43.66
C VAL A 50 10.98 -15.81 -44.12
N ALA A 51 11.22 -16.36 -45.33
CA ALA A 51 10.65 -17.64 -45.78
C ALA A 51 11.34 -18.12 -47.08
N PRO A 52 12.04 -19.27 -47.12
CA PRO A 52 12.58 -19.79 -48.36
C PRO A 52 11.47 -20.43 -49.21
N VAL A 53 11.34 -19.99 -50.46
CA VAL A 53 10.41 -20.58 -51.45
C VAL A 53 11.21 -21.45 -52.41
N VAL A 54 10.81 -22.72 -52.57
CA VAL A 54 11.38 -23.63 -53.56
C VAL A 54 10.45 -23.68 -54.77
N ILE A 55 10.95 -23.28 -55.94
CA ILE A 55 10.22 -23.41 -57.21
C ILE A 55 10.66 -24.70 -57.88
N THR A 56 9.75 -25.67 -57.96
CA THR A 56 9.92 -26.89 -58.74
C THR A 56 9.54 -26.65 -60.22
N TYR A 57 10.00 -27.53 -61.12
CA TYR A 57 9.96 -27.34 -62.59
C TYR A 57 8.54 -27.16 -63.19
N ASN A 58 7.51 -27.43 -62.39
CA ASN A 58 6.08 -27.32 -62.69
C ASN A 58 5.44 -26.01 -62.17
N CYS A 59 6.24 -25.03 -61.73
CA CYS A 59 5.79 -23.69 -61.31
C CYS A 59 4.70 -23.70 -60.22
N ARG A 60 4.64 -24.74 -59.37
CA ARG A 60 3.81 -24.73 -58.16
C ARG A 60 4.64 -24.21 -57.00
N GLN A 61 4.10 -23.21 -56.29
CA GLN A 61 4.62 -22.81 -54.99
C GLN A 61 4.18 -23.86 -53.98
N GLU A 62 5.15 -24.55 -53.38
CA GLU A 62 4.93 -25.37 -52.20
C GLU A 62 5.58 -24.66 -51.02
N PHE A 63 4.78 -24.34 -50.01
CA PHE A 63 5.28 -23.81 -48.75
C PHE A 63 5.84 -24.99 -47.95
N GLN A 64 7.15 -25.03 -47.77
CA GLN A 64 7.77 -25.96 -46.84
C GLN A 64 7.63 -25.33 -45.45
N ILE A 65 6.62 -25.73 -44.68
CA ILE A 65 6.63 -25.51 -43.23
C ILE A 65 7.73 -26.44 -42.71
N HIS A 66 8.90 -25.89 -42.44
CA HIS A 66 9.86 -26.56 -41.59
C HIS A 66 9.29 -26.50 -40.17
N ASP A 67 8.82 -27.63 -39.63
CA ASP A 67 8.50 -27.80 -38.21
C ASP A 67 9.76 -27.66 -37.29
N ASP A 68 10.90 -27.31 -37.86
CA ASP A 68 12.20 -27.16 -37.19
C ASP A 68 12.39 -25.83 -36.43
N LEU A 69 11.33 -25.04 -36.20
CA LEU A 69 11.42 -23.80 -35.41
C LEU A 69 11.23 -23.99 -33.89
N PHE A 70 10.93 -25.21 -33.41
CA PHE A 70 10.72 -25.47 -31.97
C PHE A 70 11.93 -26.06 -31.24
N ARG A 71 13.15 -26.03 -31.81
CA ARG A 71 14.38 -26.34 -31.06
C ARG A 71 15.03 -25.11 -30.41
N THR A 72 14.24 -24.09 -30.08
CA THR A 72 14.73 -22.90 -29.38
C THR A 72 14.40 -22.96 -27.89
N ASN A 73 15.39 -23.35 -27.08
CA ASN A 73 15.53 -23.04 -25.65
C ASN A 73 14.46 -23.54 -24.65
N TYR A 74 13.89 -24.74 -24.81
CA TYR A 74 13.13 -25.35 -23.71
C TYR A 74 14.04 -25.70 -22.54
N LYS A 75 13.62 -25.32 -21.33
CA LYS A 75 14.33 -25.65 -20.09
C LYS A 75 13.73 -26.89 -19.46
N VAL A 76 14.60 -27.69 -18.86
CA VAL A 76 14.24 -28.88 -18.09
C VAL A 76 14.72 -28.72 -16.65
N GLY A 77 14.09 -29.43 -15.72
CA GLY A 77 14.44 -29.39 -14.31
C GLY A 77 14.16 -30.70 -13.58
N ARG A 78 14.75 -30.82 -12.40
CA ARG A 78 14.51 -31.87 -11.41
C ARG A 78 14.62 -31.30 -10.00
N ILE A 79 13.91 -31.89 -9.03
CA ILE A 79 13.97 -31.50 -7.62
C ILE A 79 15.20 -32.08 -6.92
N SER A 80 15.57 -33.32 -7.22
CA SER A 80 16.79 -33.97 -6.72
C SER A 80 17.50 -34.74 -7.83
N ASP A 81 18.78 -35.06 -7.65
CA ASP A 81 19.57 -35.84 -8.62
C ASP A 81 19.07 -37.28 -8.80
N SER A 82 18.25 -37.78 -7.86
CA SER A 82 17.59 -39.08 -7.93
C SER A 82 16.27 -39.08 -8.71
N MET A 83 15.77 -37.91 -9.11
CA MET A 83 14.50 -37.77 -9.84
C MET A 83 14.73 -37.54 -11.34
N PRO A 84 13.77 -37.95 -12.19
CA PRO A 84 13.84 -37.70 -13.63
C PRO A 84 13.80 -36.20 -13.93
N GLU A 85 14.65 -35.80 -14.85
CA GLU A 85 14.64 -34.46 -15.44
C GLU A 85 13.53 -34.37 -16.49
N HIS A 86 12.73 -33.30 -16.43
CA HIS A 86 11.57 -33.10 -17.29
C HIS A 86 11.33 -31.62 -17.60
N TYR A 87 10.52 -31.35 -18.61
CA TYR A 87 10.27 -29.99 -19.12
C TYR A 87 9.62 -29.07 -18.08
N LEU A 88 10.08 -27.82 -18.05
CA LEU A 88 9.53 -26.75 -17.23
C LEU A 88 8.60 -25.87 -18.06
N VAL A 89 7.40 -25.64 -17.56
CA VAL A 89 6.42 -24.73 -18.15
C VAL A 89 6.91 -23.29 -17.97
N GLN A 90 6.79 -22.47 -19.03
CA GLN A 90 7.41 -21.14 -19.15
C GLN A 90 8.92 -21.14 -18.87
N GLY A 91 9.56 -22.32 -18.94
CA GLY A 91 10.96 -22.51 -18.62
C GLY A 91 11.33 -22.42 -17.13
N GLU A 92 10.38 -22.24 -16.22
CA GLU A 92 10.67 -22.03 -14.79
C GLU A 92 9.81 -22.88 -13.83
N PHE A 93 8.65 -23.37 -14.28
CA PHE A 93 7.65 -23.91 -13.37
C PHE A 93 7.41 -25.41 -13.53
N PHE A 94 7.19 -26.07 -12.39
CA PHE A 94 6.64 -27.43 -12.31
C PHE A 94 5.13 -27.37 -12.16
N MET A 95 4.42 -28.36 -12.71
CA MET A 95 2.98 -28.50 -12.48
C MET A 95 2.71 -29.31 -11.22
N VAL A 96 1.96 -28.73 -10.30
CA VAL A 96 1.65 -29.31 -8.99
C VAL A 96 0.13 -29.45 -8.84
N GLN A 97 -0.33 -30.57 -8.30
CA GLN A 97 -1.74 -30.78 -8.01
C GLN A 97 -2.23 -29.70 -7.03
N ASP A 98 -3.32 -29.02 -7.40
CA ASP A 98 -3.65 -27.75 -6.77
C ASP A 98 -4.07 -27.86 -5.31
N VAL A 99 -4.88 -28.87 -5.00
CA VAL A 99 -5.39 -29.14 -3.64
C VAL A 99 -4.93 -30.52 -3.22
N TYR A 100 -4.09 -30.57 -2.19
CA TYR A 100 -3.67 -31.81 -1.54
C TYR A 100 -4.66 -32.19 -0.42
N SER A 101 -4.68 -33.47 -0.04
CA SER A 101 -5.73 -34.07 0.81
C SER A 101 -5.95 -33.40 2.18
N LYS A 102 -4.96 -32.71 2.76
CA LYS A 102 -5.10 -32.03 4.06
C LYS A 102 -5.69 -30.62 3.97
N ALA A 103 -5.90 -30.10 2.76
CA ALA A 103 -6.40 -28.74 2.56
C ALA A 103 -7.91 -28.61 2.84
N ASP A 104 -8.68 -29.72 2.80
CA ASP A 104 -10.11 -29.75 3.10
C ASP A 104 -10.39 -29.98 4.60
N VAL A 105 -10.30 -28.92 5.38
CA VAL A 105 -10.51 -28.94 6.84
C VAL A 105 -11.95 -29.35 7.20
N LEU A 106 -12.94 -28.92 6.40
CA LEU A 106 -14.35 -29.23 6.63
C LEU A 106 -14.76 -30.63 6.14
N ASN A 107 -13.87 -31.38 5.47
CA ASN A 107 -14.14 -32.69 4.88
C ASN A 107 -15.37 -32.71 3.96
N THR A 108 -15.47 -31.69 3.11
CA THR A 108 -16.64 -31.45 2.25
C THR A 108 -16.46 -31.96 0.82
N THR A 109 -15.25 -32.33 0.43
CA THR A 109 -14.95 -32.85 -0.92
C THR A 109 -15.78 -34.10 -1.23
N GLY A 110 -15.90 -35.05 -0.29
CA GLY A 110 -16.65 -36.28 -0.52
C GLY A 110 -18.17 -36.09 -0.55
N SER A 111 -18.70 -35.15 0.22
CA SER A 111 -20.15 -34.94 0.37
C SER A 111 -20.73 -33.89 -0.59
N TYR A 112 -19.94 -32.86 -0.91
CA TYR A 112 -20.35 -31.73 -1.75
C TYR A 112 -19.58 -31.64 -3.07
N GLY A 113 -18.47 -32.37 -3.22
CA GLY A 113 -17.64 -32.34 -4.43
C GLY A 113 -16.53 -31.29 -4.42
N ALA A 114 -16.49 -30.41 -3.42
CA ALA A 114 -15.50 -29.33 -3.33
C ALA A 114 -14.94 -29.22 -1.90
N PRO A 115 -13.64 -28.90 -1.76
CA PRO A 115 -13.02 -28.71 -0.45
C PRO A 115 -13.54 -27.44 0.23
N ASN A 116 -13.64 -27.46 1.56
CA ASN A 116 -14.15 -26.37 2.41
C ASN A 116 -15.44 -25.67 1.90
N TYR A 117 -16.34 -26.43 1.25
CA TYR A 117 -17.63 -25.95 0.79
C TYR A 117 -18.52 -25.58 1.99
N ARG A 118 -19.00 -24.34 2.02
CA ARG A 118 -19.86 -23.83 3.09
C ARG A 118 -20.79 -22.72 2.59
N GLN A 119 -21.89 -22.54 3.31
CA GLN A 119 -22.78 -21.39 3.17
C GLN A 119 -22.47 -20.41 4.31
N VAL A 120 -22.53 -19.11 4.05
CA VAL A 120 -22.41 -18.10 5.10
C VAL A 120 -23.47 -18.33 6.18
N LYS A 121 -23.12 -18.07 7.45
CA LYS A 121 -24.09 -18.15 8.55
C LYS A 121 -25.23 -17.17 8.28
N GLY A 122 -26.47 -17.61 8.46
CA GLY A 122 -27.68 -16.81 8.19
C GLY A 122 -28.51 -17.34 7.01
N SER A 123 -29.35 -16.46 6.45
CA SER A 123 -30.33 -16.82 5.40
C SER A 123 -29.91 -16.41 3.99
N TYR A 124 -28.64 -16.06 3.78
CA TYR A 124 -28.14 -15.61 2.48
C TYR A 124 -27.73 -16.79 1.59
N PRO A 125 -28.11 -16.83 0.30
CA PRO A 125 -27.60 -17.80 -0.65
C PRO A 125 -26.18 -17.39 -1.08
N LEU A 126 -25.23 -17.46 -0.16
CA LEU A 126 -23.85 -17.06 -0.38
C LEU A 126 -22.92 -18.16 0.13
N TYR A 127 -22.05 -18.63 -0.76
CA TYR A 127 -21.30 -19.87 -0.60
C TYR A 127 -19.82 -19.64 -0.91
N GLY A 128 -18.96 -20.36 -0.20
CA GLY A 128 -17.53 -20.39 -0.44
C GLY A 128 -17.03 -21.83 -0.56
N MET A 129 -16.04 -22.06 -1.42
CA MET A 129 -15.34 -23.33 -1.55
C MET A 129 -13.88 -23.14 -1.95
N GLY A 130 -13.06 -24.18 -1.80
CA GLY A 130 -11.78 -24.30 -2.48
C GLY A 130 -11.94 -24.85 -3.89
N GLN A 131 -10.82 -25.15 -4.55
CA GLN A 131 -10.77 -25.55 -5.94
C GLN A 131 -11.27 -27.00 -6.09
N PRO A 132 -12.40 -27.25 -6.78
CA PRO A 132 -12.88 -28.60 -7.03
C PRO A 132 -12.23 -29.22 -8.27
N SER A 133 -12.40 -30.54 -8.41
CA SER A 133 -12.29 -31.21 -9.72
C SER A 133 -13.51 -30.87 -10.61
N LEU A 134 -13.46 -31.18 -11.91
CA LEU A 134 -14.60 -30.93 -12.80
C LEU A 134 -15.87 -31.65 -12.35
N ASN A 135 -15.78 -32.93 -11.97
CA ASN A 135 -16.94 -33.68 -11.48
C ASN A 135 -17.44 -33.13 -10.14
N GLY A 136 -16.53 -32.73 -9.26
CA GLY A 136 -16.85 -32.06 -8.01
C GLY A 136 -17.60 -30.74 -8.22
N PHE A 137 -17.15 -29.93 -9.19
CA PHE A 137 -17.82 -28.70 -9.56
C PHE A 137 -19.25 -28.93 -10.09
N LYS A 138 -19.44 -29.94 -10.94
CA LYS A 138 -20.78 -30.33 -11.42
C LYS A 138 -21.70 -30.72 -10.27
N GLN A 139 -21.20 -31.43 -9.25
CA GLN A 139 -21.97 -31.81 -8.07
C GLN A 139 -22.44 -30.58 -7.27
N VAL A 140 -21.55 -29.59 -7.08
CA VAL A 140 -21.91 -28.31 -6.44
C VAL A 140 -23.01 -27.58 -7.21
N LEU A 141 -22.86 -27.46 -8.53
CA LEU A 141 -23.85 -26.77 -9.37
C LEU A 141 -25.21 -27.47 -9.37
N GLN A 142 -25.24 -28.80 -9.48
CA GLN A 142 -26.48 -29.58 -9.40
C GLN A 142 -27.22 -29.34 -8.07
N ARG A 143 -26.48 -29.23 -6.97
CA ARG A 143 -27.05 -28.92 -5.66
C ARG A 143 -27.67 -27.54 -5.61
N LEU A 144 -26.95 -26.49 -6.04
CA LEU A 144 -27.46 -25.13 -6.05
C LEU A 144 -28.67 -24.98 -6.98
N GLN A 145 -28.64 -25.67 -8.12
CA GLN A 145 -29.77 -25.71 -9.05
C GLN A 145 -31.01 -26.39 -8.44
N SER A 146 -30.83 -27.48 -7.69
CA SER A 146 -31.95 -28.16 -7.00
C SER A 146 -32.63 -27.29 -5.94
N GLN A 147 -31.93 -26.25 -5.45
CA GLN A 147 -32.45 -25.27 -4.50
C GLN A 147 -33.17 -24.10 -5.20
N GLY A 148 -33.17 -24.05 -6.54
CA GLY A 148 -33.89 -23.04 -7.31
C GLY A 148 -33.20 -21.69 -7.44
N HIS A 149 -31.91 -21.60 -7.11
CA HIS A 149 -31.15 -20.36 -7.24
C HIS A 149 -30.60 -20.15 -8.66
N GLU A 150 -30.64 -18.91 -9.16
CA GLU A 150 -29.67 -18.44 -10.16
C GLU A 150 -28.27 -18.56 -9.56
N VAL A 151 -27.25 -18.98 -10.32
CA VAL A 151 -25.90 -19.20 -9.77
C VAL A 151 -24.93 -18.23 -10.40
N MET A 152 -24.30 -17.39 -9.58
CA MET A 152 -23.20 -16.52 -9.97
C MET A 152 -21.90 -17.06 -9.37
N PHE A 153 -21.08 -17.68 -10.22
CA PHE A 153 -19.80 -18.25 -9.82
C PHE A 153 -18.66 -17.25 -10.02
N PHE A 154 -17.90 -17.01 -8.96
CA PHE A 154 -16.75 -16.12 -8.92
C PHE A 154 -15.49 -16.94 -8.64
N CYS A 155 -14.60 -17.05 -9.63
CA CYS A 155 -13.26 -17.55 -9.42
C CYS A 155 -12.36 -16.39 -9.00
N VAL A 156 -11.94 -16.40 -7.72
CA VAL A 156 -11.19 -15.29 -7.12
C VAL A 156 -9.67 -15.51 -7.10
N ARG A 157 -9.16 -16.29 -8.06
CA ARG A 157 -7.76 -16.69 -8.15
C ARG A 157 -6.98 -15.80 -9.11
N GLU A 158 -5.82 -15.34 -8.67
CA GLU A 158 -4.84 -14.61 -9.49
C GLU A 158 -3.93 -15.55 -10.29
N GLU A 159 -3.69 -16.76 -9.78
CA GLU A 159 -2.80 -17.74 -10.40
C GLU A 159 -3.51 -18.55 -11.51
N PRO A 160 -2.79 -18.96 -12.55
CA PRO A 160 -3.33 -19.82 -13.61
C PRO A 160 -3.62 -21.23 -13.07
N VAL A 161 -4.72 -21.82 -13.55
CA VAL A 161 -5.10 -23.21 -13.22
C VAL A 161 -5.40 -23.94 -14.52
N VAL A 162 -4.82 -25.13 -14.68
CA VAL A 162 -5.18 -26.04 -15.77
C VAL A 162 -5.70 -27.35 -15.20
N PHE A 163 -6.61 -27.99 -15.90
CA PHE A 163 -7.18 -29.26 -15.51
C PHE A 163 -6.66 -30.36 -16.43
N LEU A 164 -6.06 -31.37 -15.84
CA LEU A 164 -5.54 -32.53 -16.56
C LEU A 164 -6.51 -33.69 -16.45
N HIS A 165 -6.74 -34.37 -17.57
CA HIS A 165 -7.56 -35.55 -17.62
C HIS A 165 -6.90 -36.71 -16.86
N LEU A 166 -7.58 -37.21 -15.84
CA LEU A 166 -7.15 -38.34 -15.03
C LEU A 166 -8.34 -39.29 -14.87
N GLU A 167 -8.22 -40.48 -15.45
CA GLU A 167 -9.26 -41.52 -15.51
C GLU A 167 -10.56 -41.03 -16.18
N GLU A 168 -11.62 -40.72 -15.42
CA GLU A 168 -12.91 -40.20 -15.91
C GLU A 168 -13.20 -38.78 -15.37
N ASN A 169 -12.17 -38.06 -14.93
CA ASN A 169 -12.30 -36.73 -14.34
C ASN A 169 -11.21 -35.77 -14.85
N PHE A 170 -11.41 -34.49 -14.56
CA PHE A 170 -10.44 -33.44 -14.82
C PHE A 170 -10.00 -32.85 -13.47
N VAL A 171 -8.72 -33.00 -13.15
CA VAL A 171 -8.12 -32.65 -11.86
C VAL A 171 -7.29 -31.37 -12.02
N PRO A 172 -7.41 -30.39 -11.11
CA PRO A 172 -6.73 -29.10 -11.22
C PRO A 172 -5.25 -29.19 -10.83
N TYR A 173 -4.40 -28.53 -11.63
CA TYR A 173 -2.96 -28.37 -11.44
C TYR A 173 -2.58 -26.89 -11.62
N THR A 174 -1.57 -26.43 -10.89
CA THR A 174 -1.04 -25.07 -11.00
C THR A 174 0.48 -25.06 -11.15
N PRO A 175 1.04 -24.10 -11.91
CA PRO A 175 2.48 -23.93 -12.00
C PRO A 175 3.06 -23.41 -10.69
N ARG A 176 4.20 -23.98 -10.27
CA ARG A 176 4.94 -23.61 -9.06
C ARG A 176 6.42 -23.45 -9.36
N ARG A 177 7.07 -22.50 -8.67
CA ARG A 177 8.52 -22.27 -8.80
C ARG A 177 9.29 -23.48 -8.30
N LYS A 178 10.38 -23.81 -8.99
CA LYS A 178 11.30 -24.88 -8.58
C LYS A 178 11.84 -24.68 -7.16
N GLU A 179 12.07 -23.43 -6.77
CA GLU A 179 12.65 -23.07 -5.47
C GLU A 179 11.67 -23.24 -4.31
N ASN A 180 10.36 -23.14 -4.57
CA ASN A 180 9.32 -23.25 -3.55
C ASN A 180 8.01 -23.78 -4.16
N LEU A 181 7.78 -25.09 -4.04
CA LEU A 181 6.56 -25.74 -4.55
C LEU A 181 5.31 -25.42 -3.73
N HIS A 182 5.45 -24.93 -2.49
CA HIS A 182 4.31 -24.67 -1.59
C HIS A 182 3.58 -23.36 -1.92
N GLU A 183 4.20 -22.47 -2.69
CA GLU A 183 3.74 -21.10 -2.92
C GLU A 183 3.17 -20.93 -4.32
N ASN A 184 1.99 -20.31 -4.46
CA ASN A 184 1.42 -20.08 -5.80
C ASN A 184 2.16 -18.92 -6.45
N LEU A 185 2.07 -18.86 -7.77
CA LEU A 185 2.43 -17.64 -8.48
C LEU A 185 1.54 -16.50 -8.00
N HIS A 186 2.15 -15.35 -7.75
CA HIS A 186 1.51 -14.12 -7.32
C HIS A 186 2.25 -12.95 -7.99
N GLY A 187 1.59 -11.80 -8.12
CA GLY A 187 2.20 -10.61 -8.73
C GLY A 187 2.59 -10.80 -10.20
N LEU A 188 1.76 -11.49 -10.97
CA LEU A 188 1.97 -11.71 -12.41
C LEU A 188 1.94 -10.38 -13.19
N ASP A 189 2.70 -10.29 -14.29
CA ASP A 189 2.79 -9.09 -15.11
C ASP A 189 1.42 -8.67 -15.65
N LYS A 190 1.06 -7.39 -15.47
CA LYS A 190 -0.25 -6.84 -15.86
C LYS A 190 -0.47 -6.76 -17.38
N GLU A 191 0.54 -7.05 -18.20
CA GLU A 191 0.44 -6.99 -19.66
C GLU A 191 -0.30 -8.19 -20.26
N GLU A 192 -0.29 -9.35 -19.60
CA GLU A 192 -0.93 -10.59 -20.07
C GLU A 192 -1.99 -11.06 -19.07
N THR A 193 -3.17 -11.46 -19.57
CA THR A 193 -4.24 -11.96 -18.68
C THR A 193 -3.95 -13.39 -18.23
N VAL A 194 -4.44 -13.76 -17.05
CA VAL A 194 -4.25 -15.11 -16.50
C VAL A 194 -4.81 -16.19 -17.42
N GLU A 195 -5.92 -15.90 -18.11
CA GLU A 195 -6.51 -16.81 -19.09
C GLU A 195 -5.60 -17.03 -20.31
N THR A 196 -4.89 -15.98 -20.74
CA THR A 196 -3.92 -16.10 -21.84
C THR A 196 -2.73 -16.97 -21.40
N LEU A 197 -2.27 -16.78 -20.16
CA LEU A 197 -1.23 -17.61 -19.56
C LEU A 197 -1.70 -19.08 -19.44
N GLU A 198 -2.94 -19.35 -19.02
CA GLU A 198 -3.51 -20.71 -18.98
C GLU A 198 -3.50 -21.38 -20.37
N LEU A 199 -3.83 -20.64 -21.44
CA LEU A 199 -3.78 -21.14 -22.81
C LEU A 199 -2.34 -21.42 -23.27
N THR A 200 -1.39 -20.55 -22.93
CA THR A 200 0.03 -20.76 -23.22
C THR A 200 0.56 -21.99 -22.49
N ILE A 201 0.23 -22.15 -21.20
CA ILE A 201 0.57 -23.33 -20.41
C ILE A 201 -0.02 -24.60 -21.03
N ARG A 202 -1.30 -24.60 -21.43
CA ARG A 202 -1.92 -25.74 -22.11
C ARG A 202 -1.14 -26.16 -23.34
N LYS A 203 -0.78 -25.20 -24.19
CA LYS A 203 -0.02 -25.46 -25.42
C LYS A 203 1.34 -26.08 -25.09
N GLU A 204 2.07 -25.50 -24.14
CA GLU A 204 3.36 -26.02 -23.69
C GLU A 204 3.27 -27.44 -23.13
N LEU A 205 2.26 -27.73 -22.30
CA LEU A 205 2.05 -29.06 -21.74
C LEU A 205 1.83 -30.11 -22.83
N HIS A 206 1.00 -29.80 -23.82
CA HIS A 206 0.76 -30.69 -24.96
C HIS A 206 2.00 -30.86 -25.85
N ASP A 207 2.71 -29.78 -26.16
CA ASP A 207 3.93 -29.83 -26.97
C ASP A 207 5.04 -30.62 -26.26
N PHE A 208 5.23 -30.40 -24.96
CA PHE A 208 6.19 -31.15 -24.13
C PHE A 208 5.83 -32.62 -23.97
N ALA A 209 4.53 -32.94 -23.85
CA ALA A 209 4.08 -34.32 -23.86
C ALA A 209 4.39 -35.00 -25.20
N LYS A 210 4.10 -34.34 -26.34
CA LYS A 210 4.42 -34.87 -27.68
C LYS A 210 5.91 -35.12 -27.88
N LEU A 211 6.76 -34.27 -27.32
CA LEU A 211 8.22 -34.44 -27.36
C LEU A 211 8.72 -35.58 -26.48
N ASN A 212 7.90 -36.08 -25.56
CA ASN A 212 8.26 -37.12 -24.58
C ASN A 212 7.25 -38.28 -24.59
N ASP A 213 6.98 -38.83 -25.77
CA ASP A 213 6.12 -40.01 -25.98
C ASP A 213 4.72 -39.89 -25.35
N ASN A 214 4.10 -38.71 -25.48
CA ASN A 214 2.80 -38.34 -24.89
C ASN A 214 2.79 -38.36 -23.34
N VAL A 215 3.95 -38.23 -22.70
CA VAL A 215 4.08 -38.22 -21.23
C VAL A 215 4.57 -36.87 -20.73
N PHE A 216 3.85 -36.28 -19.78
CA PHE A 216 4.27 -35.12 -19.00
C PHE A 216 4.43 -35.51 -17.52
N TYR A 217 5.30 -34.82 -16.78
CA TYR A 217 5.55 -35.11 -15.37
C TYR A 217 4.91 -34.04 -14.47
N VAL A 218 4.18 -34.48 -13.45
CA VAL A 218 3.49 -33.61 -12.49
C VAL A 218 3.79 -34.04 -11.06
N TYR A 219 3.60 -33.15 -10.09
CA TYR A 219 3.76 -33.45 -8.67
C TYR A 219 2.41 -33.48 -7.96
N ASN A 220 2.08 -34.59 -7.30
CA ASN A 220 0.83 -34.72 -6.54
C ASN A 220 1.05 -34.52 -5.02
N ASP A 221 2.16 -35.02 -4.48
CA ASP A 221 2.57 -34.83 -3.09
C ASP A 221 3.90 -34.03 -3.01
N ILE A 222 3.81 -32.78 -2.54
CA ILE A 222 4.97 -31.90 -2.33
C ILE A 222 5.53 -31.97 -0.91
N GLU A 223 4.87 -32.69 0.00
CA GLU A 223 5.36 -32.92 1.37
C GLU A 223 6.27 -34.15 1.42
N HIS A 224 5.88 -35.20 0.69
CA HIS A 224 6.64 -36.44 0.59
C HIS A 224 6.80 -36.84 -0.87
N PHE A 225 8.00 -36.66 -1.43
CA PHE A 225 8.32 -37.03 -2.82
C PHE A 225 8.39 -38.54 -3.11
N LYS A 226 7.70 -39.37 -2.32
CA LYS A 226 7.72 -40.82 -2.50
C LYS A 226 6.90 -41.20 -3.72
N GLY A 227 7.58 -41.64 -4.77
CA GLY A 227 6.94 -42.00 -6.04
C GLY A 227 6.68 -40.80 -6.96
N GLU A 228 7.22 -39.63 -6.62
CA GLU A 228 7.16 -38.42 -7.44
C GLU A 228 8.40 -38.28 -8.35
N PRO A 229 8.31 -37.55 -9.47
CA PRO A 229 7.08 -37.00 -10.07
C PRO A 229 6.20 -38.10 -10.71
N GLN A 230 4.89 -37.88 -10.73
CA GLN A 230 3.92 -38.73 -11.41
C GLN A 230 3.94 -38.55 -12.93
N ARG A 231 3.72 -39.65 -13.66
CA ARG A 231 3.61 -39.65 -15.13
C ARG A 231 2.16 -39.41 -15.54
N MET A 232 1.91 -38.33 -16.26
CA MET A 232 0.62 -37.98 -16.87
C MET A 232 0.65 -38.28 -18.36
N THR A 233 -0.38 -38.93 -18.89
CA THR A 233 -0.48 -39.19 -20.34
C THR A 233 -1.35 -38.11 -20.99
N ILE A 234 -0.79 -37.38 -21.95
CA ILE A 234 -1.46 -36.30 -22.69
C ILE A 234 -1.31 -36.63 -24.18
N THR A 235 -2.40 -37.03 -24.82
CA THR A 235 -2.41 -37.49 -26.21
C THR A 235 -2.89 -36.41 -27.18
N CYS A 236 -3.76 -35.53 -26.71
CA CYS A 236 -4.34 -34.44 -27.48
C CYS A 236 -4.60 -33.23 -26.58
N GLU A 237 -4.91 -32.07 -27.18
CA GLU A 237 -5.17 -30.85 -26.41
C GLU A 237 -6.43 -30.97 -25.55
N GLU A 238 -7.39 -31.82 -25.94
CA GLU A 238 -8.64 -32.06 -25.21
C GLU A 238 -8.43 -32.78 -23.86
N ASP A 239 -7.27 -33.41 -23.64
CA ASP A 239 -6.86 -33.96 -22.35
C ASP A 239 -6.52 -32.86 -21.32
N ILE A 240 -6.50 -31.57 -21.75
CA ILE A 240 -6.21 -30.41 -20.93
C ILE A 240 -7.33 -29.37 -21.06
N GLN A 241 -7.92 -28.95 -19.95
CA GLN A 241 -8.92 -27.86 -19.94
C GLN A 241 -8.41 -26.67 -19.14
N VAL A 242 -8.72 -25.46 -19.59
CA VAL A 242 -8.42 -24.21 -18.85
C VAL A 242 -9.63 -23.77 -18.02
N THR A 243 -9.45 -22.83 -17.08
CA THR A 243 -10.55 -22.41 -16.19
C THR A 243 -11.73 -21.85 -16.96
N GLU A 244 -11.47 -21.06 -18.00
CA GLU A 244 -12.51 -20.48 -18.86
C GLU A 244 -13.38 -21.58 -19.48
N GLU A 245 -12.79 -22.69 -19.92
CA GLU A 245 -13.54 -23.81 -20.51
C GLU A 245 -14.33 -24.59 -19.47
N VAL A 246 -13.73 -24.86 -18.30
CA VAL A 246 -14.39 -25.60 -17.21
C VAL A 246 -15.57 -24.83 -16.65
N TYR A 247 -15.37 -23.54 -16.35
CA TYR A 247 -16.34 -22.73 -15.63
C TYR A 247 -17.35 -22.04 -16.53
N ARG A 248 -17.03 -21.76 -17.80
CA ARG A 248 -18.00 -21.15 -18.71
C ARG A 248 -18.94 -22.17 -19.36
N ARG A 249 -18.54 -23.44 -19.46
CA ARG A 249 -19.32 -24.50 -20.10
C ARG A 249 -20.72 -24.73 -19.51
N PRO A 250 -20.95 -24.63 -18.19
CA PRO A 250 -22.30 -24.71 -17.62
C PRO A 250 -23.30 -23.70 -18.20
N LEU A 251 -22.87 -22.58 -18.81
CA LEU A 251 -23.76 -21.63 -19.48
C LEU A 251 -24.65 -22.29 -20.55
N PHE A 252 -24.15 -23.33 -21.23
CA PHE A 252 -24.89 -24.03 -22.26
C PHE A 252 -26.00 -24.93 -21.70
N THR A 253 -25.86 -25.39 -20.46
CA THR A 253 -26.80 -26.31 -19.81
C THR A 253 -27.65 -25.64 -18.73
N MET A 254 -27.21 -24.49 -18.22
CA MET A 254 -27.83 -23.74 -17.13
C MET A 254 -27.98 -22.25 -17.53
N PRO A 255 -29.12 -21.84 -18.11
CA PRO A 255 -29.32 -20.46 -18.57
C PRO A 255 -29.22 -19.37 -17.48
N LEU A 256 -29.45 -19.77 -16.22
CA LEU A 256 -29.35 -18.93 -15.01
C LEU A 256 -27.99 -19.08 -14.31
N TYR A 257 -26.97 -19.59 -14.99
CA TYR A 257 -25.61 -19.63 -14.49
C TYR A 257 -24.82 -18.45 -15.06
N ARG A 258 -23.92 -17.85 -14.28
CA ARG A 258 -22.96 -16.83 -14.72
C ARG A 258 -21.60 -17.14 -14.13
N TYR A 259 -20.54 -16.87 -14.90
CA TYR A 259 -19.16 -17.03 -14.49
C TYR A 259 -18.42 -15.71 -14.57
N TYR A 260 -17.66 -15.40 -13.52
CA TYR A 260 -16.79 -14.23 -13.43
C TYR A 260 -15.41 -14.65 -12.89
N ARG A 261 -14.35 -14.18 -13.55
CA ARG A 261 -12.98 -14.21 -13.01
C ARG A 261 -12.73 -12.87 -12.32
N LEU A 262 -12.42 -12.89 -11.02
CA LEU A 262 -12.16 -11.70 -10.20
C LEU A 262 -10.92 -11.94 -9.35
N PRO A 263 -9.71 -11.84 -9.92
CA PRO A 263 -8.47 -12.24 -9.25
C PRO A 263 -8.22 -11.37 -8.02
N LEU A 264 -8.48 -11.90 -6.81
CA LEU A 264 -8.16 -11.22 -5.56
C LEU A 264 -6.73 -11.58 -5.15
N PRO A 265 -5.98 -10.63 -4.57
CA PRO A 265 -4.60 -10.89 -4.17
C PRO A 265 -4.55 -11.89 -3.01
N MET A 266 -3.55 -12.79 -3.03
CA MET A 266 -3.32 -13.72 -1.92
C MET A 266 -3.00 -13.00 -0.61
N GLU A 267 -2.21 -11.92 -0.71
CA GLU A 267 -1.69 -11.12 0.38
C GLU A 267 -2.13 -9.65 0.25
N GLY A 268 -2.35 -8.96 1.36
CA GLY A 268 -2.82 -7.55 1.35
C GLY A 268 -4.29 -7.38 0.97
N ALA A 269 -4.74 -6.13 0.87
CA ALA A 269 -6.10 -5.78 0.48
C ALA A 269 -6.32 -5.83 -1.06
N PRO A 270 -7.56 -6.03 -1.55
CA PRO A 270 -7.86 -5.91 -2.96
C PRO A 270 -7.51 -4.52 -3.49
N LEU A 271 -7.10 -4.46 -4.76
CA LEU A 271 -6.86 -3.20 -5.44
C LEU A 271 -8.19 -2.52 -5.79
N GLU A 272 -8.15 -1.21 -6.03
CA GLU A 272 -9.34 -0.46 -6.44
C GLU A 272 -9.98 -1.02 -7.72
N GLU A 273 -9.15 -1.52 -8.66
CA GLU A 273 -9.59 -2.18 -9.88
C GLU A 273 -10.39 -3.48 -9.61
N ASP A 274 -10.05 -4.20 -8.53
CA ASP A 274 -10.79 -5.40 -8.12
C ASP A 274 -12.18 -5.04 -7.59
N PHE A 275 -12.27 -3.97 -6.79
CA PHE A 275 -13.55 -3.44 -6.32
C PHE A 275 -14.41 -2.94 -7.49
N ASP A 276 -13.81 -2.23 -8.44
CA ASP A 276 -14.51 -1.76 -9.64
C ASP A 276 -15.03 -2.90 -10.51
N ALA A 277 -14.23 -3.95 -10.70
CA ALA A 277 -14.64 -5.15 -11.41
C ALA A 277 -15.80 -5.84 -10.69
N PHE A 278 -15.73 -5.98 -9.36
CA PHE A 278 -16.83 -6.54 -8.57
C PHE A 278 -18.11 -5.70 -8.68
N VAL A 279 -18.02 -4.38 -8.50
CA VAL A 279 -19.14 -3.44 -8.65
C VAL A 279 -19.76 -3.51 -10.04
N THR A 280 -18.95 -3.67 -11.08
CA THR A 280 -19.45 -3.82 -12.45
C THR A 280 -20.34 -5.05 -12.58
N VAL A 281 -19.93 -6.19 -12.00
CA VAL A 281 -20.75 -7.41 -11.95
C VAL A 281 -22.07 -7.17 -11.21
N LEU A 282 -22.04 -6.44 -10.09
CA LEU A 282 -23.25 -6.11 -9.33
C LEU A 282 -24.21 -5.23 -10.14
N ARG A 283 -23.69 -4.21 -10.83
CA ARG A 283 -24.45 -3.30 -11.68
C ARG A 283 -25.15 -4.03 -12.83
N GLU A 284 -24.49 -5.03 -13.41
CA GLU A 284 -25.01 -5.83 -14.52
C GLU A 284 -26.03 -6.90 -14.08
N SER A 285 -26.24 -7.09 -12.77
CA SER A 285 -27.07 -8.14 -12.21
C SER A 285 -28.41 -7.60 -11.70
N PRO A 286 -29.53 -7.77 -12.46
CA PRO A 286 -30.82 -7.17 -12.10
C PRO A 286 -31.39 -7.67 -10.76
N ASN A 287 -31.11 -8.93 -10.42
CA ASN A 287 -31.57 -9.55 -9.16
C ASN A 287 -30.76 -9.11 -7.93
N LEU A 288 -29.65 -8.39 -8.13
CA LEU A 288 -28.86 -7.71 -7.11
C LEU A 288 -29.05 -6.19 -7.15
N SER A 289 -30.08 -5.70 -7.84
CA SER A 289 -30.45 -4.29 -7.86
C SER A 289 -31.54 -3.99 -6.83
N LEU A 290 -31.61 -2.77 -6.28
CA LEU A 290 -32.72 -2.37 -5.40
C LEU A 290 -34.10 -2.43 -6.06
N ARG A 291 -34.15 -2.30 -7.39
CA ARG A 291 -35.38 -2.38 -8.19
C ARG A 291 -35.75 -3.82 -8.60
N ARG A 292 -35.19 -4.83 -7.93
CA ARG A 292 -35.45 -6.24 -8.25
C ARG A 292 -36.91 -6.62 -8.02
N ASP A 293 -37.33 -7.67 -8.71
CA ASP A 293 -38.58 -8.36 -8.43
C ASP A 293 -38.43 -9.19 -7.15
N VAL A 294 -39.06 -8.73 -6.06
CA VAL A 294 -38.99 -9.37 -4.73
C VAL A 294 -39.57 -10.80 -4.75
N SER A 295 -40.41 -11.13 -5.74
CA SER A 295 -40.93 -12.49 -5.90
C SER A 295 -39.87 -13.50 -6.36
N ARG A 296 -38.74 -13.02 -6.91
CA ARG A 296 -37.63 -13.87 -7.34
C ARG A 296 -36.62 -14.10 -6.21
N PRO A 297 -36.12 -15.35 -6.04
CA PRO A 297 -35.07 -15.63 -5.08
C PRO A 297 -33.80 -14.85 -5.44
N LEU A 298 -33.01 -14.51 -4.41
CA LEU A 298 -31.68 -13.95 -4.62
C LEU A 298 -30.78 -14.96 -5.36
N PRO A 299 -29.88 -14.50 -6.24
CA PRO A 299 -28.91 -15.38 -6.87
C PRO A 299 -27.95 -15.93 -5.82
N ALA A 300 -27.56 -17.19 -5.97
CA ALA A 300 -26.52 -17.84 -5.21
C ALA A 300 -25.15 -17.31 -5.64
N LEU A 301 -24.48 -16.57 -4.75
CA LEU A 301 -23.11 -16.11 -4.98
C LEU A 301 -22.15 -17.21 -4.52
N LEU A 302 -21.41 -17.82 -5.44
CA LEU A 302 -20.47 -18.91 -5.15
C LEU A 302 -19.04 -18.44 -5.41
N PHE A 303 -18.22 -18.34 -4.37
CA PHE A 303 -16.82 -17.90 -4.45
C PHE A 303 -15.85 -19.08 -4.32
N SER A 304 -14.83 -19.14 -5.18
CA SER A 304 -13.79 -20.17 -5.12
C SER A 304 -12.38 -19.61 -5.27
N CYS A 305 -11.48 -20.05 -4.38
CA CYS A 305 -10.03 -19.89 -4.49
C CYS A 305 -9.35 -21.25 -4.39
N GLN A 306 -8.02 -21.32 -4.24
CA GLN A 306 -7.30 -22.60 -4.09
C GLN A 306 -7.89 -23.48 -2.97
N VAL A 307 -7.84 -23.01 -1.71
CA VAL A 307 -8.23 -23.82 -0.55
C VAL A 307 -9.61 -23.47 0.00
N GLY A 308 -10.17 -22.30 -0.35
CA GLY A 308 -11.46 -21.86 0.17
C GLY A 308 -11.38 -21.10 1.50
N VAL A 309 -10.18 -20.66 1.89
CA VAL A 309 -9.92 -19.90 3.14
C VAL A 309 -9.75 -18.41 2.82
N GLY A 310 -8.54 -17.85 2.76
CA GLY A 310 -8.30 -16.40 2.73
C GLY A 310 -9.14 -15.60 1.72
N ARG A 311 -8.84 -15.74 0.42
CA ARG A 311 -9.51 -14.99 -0.68
C ARG A 311 -11.01 -15.27 -0.76
N THR A 312 -11.41 -16.54 -0.64
CA THR A 312 -12.83 -16.93 -0.61
C THR A 312 -13.55 -16.24 0.55
N ASN A 313 -12.94 -16.18 1.73
CA ASN A 313 -13.54 -15.55 2.90
C ASN A 313 -13.72 -14.05 2.71
N LEU A 314 -12.71 -13.38 2.15
CA LEU A 314 -12.80 -11.96 1.80
C LEU A 314 -13.93 -11.71 0.79
N ALA A 315 -13.99 -12.49 -0.28
CA ALA A 315 -15.05 -12.37 -1.28
C ALA A 315 -16.45 -12.66 -0.70
N MET A 316 -16.56 -13.62 0.21
CA MET A 316 -17.80 -13.89 0.95
C MET A 316 -18.22 -12.70 1.83
N ILE A 317 -17.28 -12.00 2.47
CA ILE A 317 -17.58 -10.76 3.21
C ILE A 317 -18.09 -9.68 2.26
N LEU A 318 -17.43 -9.46 1.11
CA LEU A 318 -17.89 -8.50 0.10
C LEU A 318 -19.31 -8.80 -0.37
N GLY A 319 -19.62 -10.06 -0.69
CA GLY A 319 -20.97 -10.46 -1.06
C GLY A 319 -21.97 -10.32 0.08
N THR A 320 -21.57 -10.55 1.33
CA THR A 320 -22.44 -10.38 2.51
C THR A 320 -22.80 -8.91 2.72
N LEU A 321 -21.84 -8.00 2.58
CA LEU A 321 -22.09 -6.55 2.62
C LEU A 321 -23.11 -6.15 1.56
N VAL A 322 -22.93 -6.57 0.31
CA VAL A 322 -23.88 -6.30 -0.78
C VAL A 322 -25.28 -6.84 -0.46
N LEU A 323 -25.38 -8.06 0.05
CA LEU A 323 -26.67 -8.67 0.40
C LEU A 323 -27.34 -8.02 1.61
N ASN A 324 -26.58 -7.43 2.54
CA ASN A 324 -27.13 -6.62 3.64
C ASN A 324 -27.80 -5.35 3.11
N HIS A 325 -27.17 -4.66 2.14
CA HIS A 325 -27.74 -3.47 1.48
C HIS A 325 -29.03 -3.77 0.69
N LEU A 326 -29.27 -5.03 0.31
CA LEU A 326 -30.52 -5.47 -0.32
C LEU A 326 -31.66 -5.71 0.66
N LYS A 327 -31.37 -5.97 1.94
CA LYS A 327 -32.37 -6.27 2.96
C LYS A 327 -32.56 -5.07 3.87
N THR A 328 -33.52 -4.21 3.55
CA THR A 328 -33.87 -3.02 4.36
C THR A 328 -34.53 -3.36 5.72
N THR A 329 -34.77 -4.64 6.03
CA THR A 329 -35.49 -5.06 7.24
C THR A 329 -35.09 -6.48 7.66
N GLN A 330 -34.02 -6.61 8.44
CA GLN A 330 -33.93 -7.62 9.50
C GLN A 330 -33.27 -6.96 10.70
N GLU A 331 -33.82 -7.18 11.89
CA GLU A 331 -33.09 -6.89 13.14
C GLU A 331 -31.73 -7.57 13.08
N PRO A 332 -30.66 -6.88 13.50
CA PRO A 332 -29.33 -7.47 13.47
C PRO A 332 -29.37 -8.81 14.24
N PRO A 333 -28.94 -9.93 13.64
CA PRO A 333 -28.83 -11.18 14.37
C PRO A 333 -28.05 -10.94 15.66
N GLN A 334 -28.57 -11.42 16.79
CA GLN A 334 -27.91 -11.35 18.09
C GLN A 334 -26.58 -12.10 17.98
N VAL A 335 -25.51 -11.35 17.77
CA VAL A 335 -24.14 -11.85 17.92
C VAL A 335 -23.86 -11.80 19.42
N GLU A 336 -23.31 -12.88 19.98
CA GLU A 336 -22.78 -12.87 21.35
C GLU A 336 -21.81 -11.68 21.47
N GLU A 337 -22.04 -10.81 22.46
CA GLU A 337 -21.16 -9.68 22.77
C GLU A 337 -19.74 -10.20 23.05
N ALA A 338 -18.91 -10.23 22.01
CA ALA A 338 -17.49 -10.43 22.17
C ALA A 338 -16.93 -9.20 22.90
N GLU A 339 -16.05 -9.45 23.88
CA GLU A 339 -15.35 -8.42 24.63
C GLU A 339 -14.83 -7.32 23.69
N ALA A 340 -15.22 -6.06 23.94
CA ALA A 340 -14.88 -4.94 23.08
C ALA A 340 -13.35 -4.75 23.03
N LYS A 341 -12.73 -5.25 21.95
CA LYS A 341 -11.30 -5.07 21.72
C LYS A 341 -11.02 -3.61 21.35
N PRO A 342 -9.92 -3.01 21.84
CA PRO A 342 -9.58 -1.64 21.51
C PRO A 342 -9.41 -1.46 20.00
N LEU A 343 -9.97 -0.40 19.44
CA LEU A 343 -9.85 -0.09 18.01
C LEU A 343 -8.46 0.43 17.68
N PHE A 344 -7.97 0.05 16.50
CA PHE A 344 -6.76 0.63 15.93
C PHE A 344 -6.99 2.12 15.66
N GLN A 345 -5.99 2.97 15.92
CA GLN A 345 -6.17 4.42 15.82
C GLN A 345 -6.50 4.87 14.39
N VAL A 346 -5.94 4.21 13.37
CA VAL A 346 -6.30 4.42 11.97
C VAL A 346 -7.78 4.14 11.69
N ILE A 347 -8.34 3.09 12.29
CA ILE A 347 -9.76 2.74 12.16
C ILE A 347 -10.62 3.73 12.93
N GLN A 348 -10.24 4.10 14.16
CA GLN A 348 -10.95 5.12 14.93
C GLN A 348 -11.01 6.46 14.18
N THR A 349 -9.91 6.83 13.53
CA THR A 349 -9.82 8.05 12.72
C THR A 349 -10.71 7.96 11.48
N LEU A 350 -10.76 6.79 10.82
CA LEU A 350 -11.63 6.52 9.69
C LEU A 350 -13.09 6.69 10.07
N ILE A 351 -13.55 6.01 11.12
CA ILE A 351 -14.97 6.03 11.53
C ILE A 351 -15.43 7.40 12.05
N ASN A 352 -14.53 8.17 12.67
CA ASN A 352 -14.85 9.53 13.13
C ASN A 352 -15.06 10.52 11.97
N ARG A 353 -14.50 10.22 10.78
CA ARG A 353 -14.61 11.07 9.59
C ARG A 353 -15.68 10.61 8.61
N LEU A 354 -16.02 9.33 8.60
CA LEU A 354 -17.07 8.79 7.75
C LEU A 354 -18.47 9.19 8.25
N PRO A 355 -19.42 9.52 7.36
CA PRO A 355 -20.83 9.60 7.72
C PRO A 355 -21.29 8.26 8.31
N GLU A 356 -21.91 8.30 9.50
CA GLU A 356 -22.40 7.10 10.20
C GLU A 356 -21.30 6.03 10.39
N GLY A 357 -20.03 6.44 10.51
CA GLY A 357 -18.88 5.53 10.45
C GLY A 357 -18.87 4.41 11.49
N GLN A 358 -19.45 4.63 12.67
CA GLN A 358 -19.62 3.59 13.70
C GLN A 358 -20.54 2.46 13.21
N GLN A 359 -21.70 2.81 12.63
CA GLN A 359 -22.63 1.83 12.07
C GLN A 359 -21.99 1.10 10.88
N VAL A 360 -21.32 1.82 9.98
CA VAL A 360 -20.62 1.23 8.83
C VAL A 360 -19.61 0.16 9.26
N MET A 361 -18.86 0.42 10.34
CA MET A 361 -17.92 -0.53 10.92
C MET A 361 -18.62 -1.73 11.57
N GLU A 362 -19.70 -1.51 12.33
CA GLU A 362 -20.47 -2.58 12.98
C GLU A 362 -21.08 -3.56 11.97
N GLU A 363 -21.57 -3.06 10.83
CA GLU A 363 -22.06 -3.89 9.72
C GLU A 363 -20.94 -4.74 9.10
N VAL A 364 -19.72 -4.19 8.97
CA VAL A 364 -18.55 -4.93 8.52
C VAL A 364 -18.14 -6.00 9.53
N ASP A 365 -18.13 -5.67 10.82
CA ASP A 365 -17.86 -6.63 11.89
C ASP A 365 -18.87 -7.78 11.88
N GLN A 366 -20.14 -7.49 11.66
CA GLN A 366 -21.18 -8.51 11.52
C GLN A 366 -20.94 -9.37 10.28
N ALA A 367 -20.62 -8.78 9.12
CA ALA A 367 -20.32 -9.53 7.91
C ALA A 367 -19.10 -10.45 8.10
N ILE A 368 -18.06 -9.98 8.78
CA ILE A 368 -16.88 -10.80 9.17
C ILE A 368 -17.30 -11.95 10.08
N ALA A 369 -18.12 -11.69 11.09
CA ALA A 369 -18.60 -12.71 12.02
C ALA A 369 -19.41 -13.80 11.31
N LEU A 370 -20.29 -13.44 10.37
CA LEU A 370 -21.06 -14.41 9.58
C LEU A 370 -20.18 -15.29 8.69
N CYS A 371 -19.04 -14.77 8.23
CA CYS A 371 -18.05 -15.48 7.40
C CYS A 371 -16.91 -16.14 8.20
N SER A 372 -16.90 -16.06 9.52
CA SER A 372 -15.74 -16.39 10.37
C SER A 372 -15.34 -17.88 10.45
N GLU A 373 -16.14 -18.81 9.90
CA GLU A 373 -15.97 -20.26 10.09
C GLU A 373 -14.57 -20.78 9.74
N MET A 374 -13.96 -20.27 8.65
CA MET A 374 -12.63 -20.70 8.20
C MET A 374 -11.52 -19.71 8.56
N HIS A 375 -11.85 -18.42 8.64
CA HIS A 375 -10.89 -17.36 8.91
C HIS A 375 -11.62 -16.12 9.42
N ASN A 376 -11.13 -15.53 10.50
CA ASN A 376 -11.63 -14.27 11.02
C ASN A 376 -10.54 -13.19 10.86
N ILE A 377 -10.76 -12.25 9.93
CA ILE A 377 -9.79 -11.18 9.60
C ILE A 377 -9.51 -10.32 10.84
N LYS A 378 -10.54 -10.03 11.65
CA LYS A 378 -10.42 -9.20 12.85
C LYS A 378 -9.61 -9.92 13.94
N GLU A 379 -9.87 -11.21 14.17
CA GLU A 379 -9.07 -12.01 15.11
C GLU A 379 -7.61 -12.12 14.66
N ALA A 380 -7.37 -12.40 13.37
CA ALA A 380 -6.02 -12.48 12.82
C ALA A 380 -5.23 -11.17 13.02
N MET A 381 -5.86 -10.02 12.82
CA MET A 381 -5.28 -8.71 13.09
C MET A 381 -4.81 -8.56 14.54
N TYR A 382 -5.69 -8.85 15.51
CA TYR A 382 -5.36 -8.74 16.93
C TYR A 382 -4.36 -9.81 17.41
N GLU A 383 -4.41 -11.03 16.87
CA GLU A 383 -3.44 -12.07 17.19
C GLU A 383 -2.04 -11.74 16.70
N ASN A 384 -1.90 -11.20 15.49
CA ASN A 384 -0.61 -10.79 14.95
C ASN A 384 -0.04 -9.61 15.74
N LYS A 385 -0.88 -8.64 16.14
CA LYS A 385 -0.48 -7.57 17.06
C LYS A 385 0.02 -8.11 18.39
N LYS A 386 -0.73 -9.03 19.03
CA LYS A 386 -0.32 -9.67 20.29
C LYS A 386 1.00 -10.44 20.15
N LYS A 387 1.19 -11.16 19.04
CA LYS A 387 2.44 -11.87 18.75
C LYS A 387 3.60 -10.89 18.56
N LEU A 388 3.39 -9.78 17.86
CA LEU A 388 4.38 -8.73 17.69
C LEU A 388 4.82 -8.12 19.03
N GLU A 389 3.87 -7.81 19.91
CA GLU A 389 4.13 -7.26 21.26
C GLU A 389 4.84 -8.27 22.18
N ALA A 390 4.66 -9.57 21.96
CA ALA A 390 5.27 -10.62 22.77
C ALA A 390 6.75 -10.92 22.40
N ILE A 391 7.24 -10.40 21.28
CA ILE A 391 8.62 -10.65 20.83
C ILE A 391 9.59 -9.69 21.51
N GLY A 392 10.43 -10.24 22.40
CA GLY A 392 11.53 -9.51 23.05
C GLY A 392 12.63 -9.02 22.10
N ASP A 393 13.53 -8.19 22.62
CA ASP A 393 14.59 -7.49 21.85
C ASP A 393 15.87 -8.31 21.61
N ASP A 394 15.74 -9.54 21.13
CA ASP A 394 16.89 -10.30 20.64
C ASP A 394 17.12 -10.07 19.15
N TYR A 395 18.34 -9.64 18.78
CA TYR A 395 18.76 -9.31 17.41
C TYR A 395 18.56 -10.45 16.39
N GLN A 396 18.43 -11.70 16.84
CA GLN A 396 18.17 -12.86 15.97
C GLN A 396 16.70 -12.97 15.52
N ILE A 397 15.80 -12.11 16.01
CA ILE A 397 14.34 -12.21 15.78
C ILE A 397 13.81 -11.09 14.87
N GLN A 398 14.67 -10.26 14.26
CA GLN A 398 14.25 -9.17 13.37
C GLN A 398 13.37 -9.65 12.19
N GLY A 399 13.69 -10.79 11.58
CA GLY A 399 12.88 -11.38 10.51
C GLY A 399 11.46 -11.77 10.99
N THR A 400 11.35 -12.29 12.20
CA THR A 400 10.05 -12.68 12.80
C THR A 400 9.23 -11.46 13.20
N LYS A 401 9.85 -10.41 13.75
CA LYS A 401 9.16 -9.13 14.02
C LYS A 401 8.60 -8.53 12.74
N HIS A 402 9.42 -8.44 11.68
CA HIS A 402 8.99 -7.92 10.39
C HIS A 402 7.87 -8.76 9.78
N TYR A 403 7.94 -10.08 9.90
CA TYR A 403 6.89 -11.00 9.46
C TYR A 403 5.54 -10.73 10.14
N PHE A 404 5.50 -10.67 11.49
CA PHE A 404 4.24 -10.42 12.19
C PHE A 404 3.72 -9.00 12.00
N LEU A 405 4.61 -8.01 11.89
CA LEU A 405 4.24 -6.64 11.54
C LEU A 405 3.56 -6.60 10.16
N HIS A 406 4.19 -7.20 9.15
CA HIS A 406 3.63 -7.26 7.80
C HIS A 406 2.25 -7.94 7.79
N ARG A 407 2.07 -9.08 8.48
CA ARG A 407 0.77 -9.76 8.55
C ARG A 407 -0.29 -8.98 9.33
N ALA A 408 0.12 -8.26 10.38
CA ALA A 408 -0.78 -7.37 11.13
C ALA A 408 -1.27 -6.23 10.22
N ILE A 409 -0.36 -5.57 9.51
CA ILE A 409 -0.67 -4.49 8.55
C ILE A 409 -1.58 -5.00 7.44
N GLN A 410 -1.27 -6.13 6.80
CA GLN A 410 -2.13 -6.72 5.75
C GLN A 410 -3.56 -7.00 6.24
N SER A 411 -3.70 -7.46 7.48
CA SER A 411 -5.03 -7.74 8.05
C SER A 411 -5.78 -6.45 8.38
N LEU A 412 -5.07 -5.45 8.91
CA LEU A 412 -5.58 -4.11 9.19
C LEU A 412 -5.99 -3.38 7.90
N GLU A 413 -5.19 -3.50 6.85
CA GLU A 413 -5.44 -2.93 5.53
C GLU A 413 -6.72 -3.51 4.91
N ARG A 414 -6.87 -4.84 4.93
CA ARG A 414 -8.10 -5.51 4.49
C ARG A 414 -9.32 -4.99 5.25
N TYR A 415 -9.22 -4.90 6.57
CA TYR A 415 -10.31 -4.40 7.41
C TYR A 415 -10.65 -2.95 7.11
N PHE A 416 -9.63 -2.10 6.92
CA PHE A 416 -9.79 -0.71 6.51
C PHE A 416 -10.55 -0.60 5.18
N TYR A 417 -10.12 -1.33 4.14
CA TYR A 417 -10.80 -1.32 2.84
C TYR A 417 -12.22 -1.88 2.90
N LEU A 418 -12.51 -2.85 3.77
CA LEU A 418 -13.88 -3.34 3.96
C LEU A 418 -14.81 -2.25 4.53
N ILE A 419 -14.31 -1.44 5.49
CA ILE A 419 -15.06 -0.29 6.03
C ILE A 419 -15.27 0.77 4.94
N VAL A 420 -14.21 1.11 4.21
CA VAL A 420 -14.28 2.09 3.11
C VAL A 420 -15.23 1.61 2.01
N PHE A 421 -15.19 0.33 1.64
CA PHE A 421 -16.10 -0.25 0.66
C PHE A 421 -17.54 -0.26 1.16
N ASN A 422 -17.79 -0.55 2.44
CA ASN A 422 -19.15 -0.47 2.98
C ASN A 422 -19.67 0.97 3.01
N ALA A 423 -18.83 1.95 3.32
CA ALA A 423 -19.19 3.37 3.19
C ALA A 423 -19.54 3.75 1.75
N TYR A 424 -18.76 3.26 0.77
CA TYR A 424 -19.09 3.39 -0.65
C TYR A 424 -20.45 2.75 -0.99
N LEU A 425 -20.77 1.56 -0.46
CA LEU A 425 -22.07 0.93 -0.68
C LEU A 425 -23.23 1.76 -0.12
N HIS A 426 -23.12 2.29 1.11
CA HIS A 426 -24.15 3.18 1.68
C HIS A 426 -24.51 4.34 0.75
N GLU A 427 -23.53 4.93 0.09
CA GLU A 427 -23.76 6.04 -0.84
C GLU A 427 -24.24 5.55 -2.21
N GLN A 428 -23.50 4.62 -2.83
CA GLN A 428 -23.62 4.33 -4.26
C GLN A 428 -24.61 3.21 -4.58
N TYR A 429 -24.97 2.36 -3.63
CA TYR A 429 -25.90 1.26 -3.85
C TYR A 429 -27.29 1.76 -4.25
N SER A 430 -27.79 2.79 -3.55
CA SER A 430 -29.06 3.47 -3.85
C SER A 430 -29.08 4.18 -5.20
N LEU A 431 -27.91 4.63 -5.66
CA LEU A 431 -27.70 5.34 -6.90
C LEU A 431 -27.43 4.41 -8.09
N GLY A 432 -27.46 3.09 -7.89
CA GLY A 432 -27.16 2.10 -8.94
C GLY A 432 -25.70 2.15 -9.38
N PHE A 433 -24.78 2.48 -8.47
CA PHE A 433 -23.34 2.61 -8.71
C PHE A 433 -23.03 3.65 -9.80
N ALA A 434 -23.55 4.87 -9.68
CA ALA A 434 -23.31 5.95 -10.63
C ALA A 434 -21.82 6.30 -10.75
N SER A 435 -21.07 6.21 -9.65
CA SER A 435 -19.61 6.22 -9.61
C SER A 435 -19.11 4.81 -9.30
N ASN A 436 -18.01 4.38 -9.93
CA ASN A 436 -17.30 3.18 -9.47
C ASN A 436 -16.51 3.47 -8.17
N PHE A 437 -15.92 2.44 -7.57
CA PHE A 437 -15.22 2.55 -6.29
C PHE A 437 -13.98 3.43 -6.40
N SER A 438 -13.15 3.23 -7.44
CA SER A 438 -11.92 4.02 -7.63
C SER A 438 -12.20 5.52 -7.79
N GLN A 439 -13.20 5.90 -8.59
CA GLN A 439 -13.60 7.29 -8.78
C GLN A 439 -14.13 7.91 -7.49
N TRP A 440 -14.92 7.14 -6.74
CA TRP A 440 -15.45 7.60 -5.45
C TRP A 440 -14.32 7.78 -4.42
N LEU A 441 -13.37 6.86 -4.36
CA LEU A 441 -12.22 6.95 -3.45
C LEU A 441 -11.30 8.13 -3.82
N CYS A 442 -11.10 8.39 -5.12
CA CYS A 442 -10.40 9.57 -5.62
C CYS A 442 -11.05 10.90 -5.18
N ALA A 443 -12.38 10.94 -5.06
CA ALA A 443 -13.10 12.09 -4.53
C ALA A 443 -12.93 12.26 -3.01
N HIS A 444 -12.39 11.26 -2.32
CA HIS A 444 -12.12 11.24 -0.87
C HIS A 444 -10.61 11.12 -0.58
N PRO A 445 -9.77 12.08 -1.03
CA PRO A 445 -8.30 11.96 -0.96
C PRO A 445 -7.74 11.89 0.47
N TRP A 446 -8.54 12.22 1.48
CA TRP A 446 -8.17 12.06 2.88
C TRP A 446 -8.05 10.59 3.29
N VAL A 447 -8.75 9.66 2.61
CA VAL A 447 -8.68 8.22 2.89
C VAL A 447 -7.31 7.67 2.50
N TYR A 448 -6.76 8.06 1.33
CA TYR A 448 -5.39 7.70 0.93
C TYR A 448 -4.33 8.20 1.92
N ARG A 449 -4.51 9.43 2.42
CA ARG A 449 -3.60 9.99 3.43
C ARG A 449 -3.64 9.21 4.74
N LEU A 450 -4.83 8.74 5.14
CA LEU A 450 -4.98 7.93 6.33
C LEU A 450 -4.36 6.53 6.15
N LEU A 451 -4.58 5.91 4.99
CA LEU A 451 -3.98 4.63 4.61
C LEU A 451 -2.44 4.70 4.62
N ALA A 452 -1.86 5.79 4.10
CA ALA A 452 -0.41 6.02 4.12
C ALA A 452 0.17 6.14 5.55
N CYS A 453 -0.67 6.40 6.55
CA CYS A 453 -0.28 6.49 7.96
C CYS A 453 -0.64 5.24 8.78
N MET A 454 -1.08 4.14 8.13
CA MET A 454 -1.54 2.92 8.81
C MET A 454 -0.48 2.30 9.72
N ASP A 455 0.79 2.40 9.32
CA ASP A 455 1.92 1.86 10.08
C ASP A 455 2.29 2.73 11.29
N LEU A 456 1.88 4.00 11.33
CA LEU A 456 2.38 5.01 12.27
C LEU A 456 1.51 5.15 13.52
N SER A 457 0.20 4.88 13.41
CA SER A 457 -0.76 5.14 14.48
C SER A 457 -0.60 4.18 15.68
N GLU A 458 -0.28 2.91 15.41
CA GLU A 458 -0.08 1.90 16.46
C GLU A 458 1.27 2.04 17.18
N LEU A 459 2.22 2.78 16.59
CA LEU A 459 3.54 3.04 17.15
C LEU A 459 3.54 4.14 18.21
N ALA A 460 2.46 4.92 18.29
CA ALA A 460 2.32 6.08 19.15
C ALA A 460 1.64 5.76 20.51
N SER A 461 1.33 4.49 20.80
CA SER A 461 0.65 4.11 22.04
C SER A 461 1.48 4.45 23.29
N PRO A 462 0.90 5.09 24.32
CA PRO A 462 1.62 5.55 25.51
C PRO A 462 2.37 4.47 26.30
N ASP A 463 1.78 3.28 26.39
CA ASP A 463 2.30 2.15 27.17
C ASP A 463 3.53 1.49 26.52
N LEU A 464 3.82 1.77 25.25
CA LEU A 464 4.97 1.20 24.56
C LEU A 464 6.30 1.70 25.13
N VAL A 465 6.32 2.89 25.74
CA VAL A 465 7.50 3.43 26.44
C VAL A 465 7.77 2.62 27.71
N THR A 466 6.76 2.37 28.54
CA THR A 466 6.93 1.63 29.80
C THR A 466 7.12 0.13 29.59
N LYS A 467 6.68 -0.40 28.43
CA LYS A 467 6.95 -1.76 27.96
C LYS A 467 8.33 -1.93 27.28
N GLY A 468 9.07 -0.85 27.04
CA GLY A 468 10.41 -0.87 26.42
C GLY A 468 10.42 -0.98 24.90
N ALA A 469 9.26 -1.01 24.23
CA ALA A 469 9.15 -1.02 22.76
C ALA A 469 9.46 0.36 22.13
N ARG A 470 9.40 1.42 22.94
CA ARG A 470 9.76 2.79 22.57
C ARG A 470 10.78 3.35 23.55
N VAL A 471 11.67 4.19 23.03
CA VAL A 471 12.67 4.91 23.83
C VAL A 471 12.32 6.40 23.84
N LEU A 472 12.51 7.05 24.99
CA LEU A 472 12.39 8.50 25.08
C LEU A 472 13.71 9.13 24.67
N VAL A 473 13.68 9.99 23.65
CA VAL A 473 14.88 10.68 23.15
C VAL A 473 14.81 12.15 23.57
N ALA A 474 15.89 12.63 24.19
CA ALA A 474 15.99 14.02 24.60
C ALA A 474 16.12 14.94 23.38
N HIS A 475 15.43 16.07 23.45
CA HIS A 475 15.32 17.01 22.33
C HIS A 475 16.64 17.69 21.96
N GLU A 476 17.48 17.96 22.96
CA GLU A 476 18.81 18.59 22.84
C GLU A 476 19.72 17.85 21.84
N TYR A 477 19.50 16.54 21.68
CA TYR A 477 20.27 15.71 20.76
C TYR A 477 19.97 15.97 19.27
N LEU A 478 18.72 16.24 18.90
CA LEU A 478 18.27 16.32 17.49
C LEU A 478 18.04 17.76 16.99
N SER A 479 18.18 18.74 17.89
CA SER A 479 17.88 20.15 17.61
C SER A 479 19.11 21.03 17.84
N PRO A 480 20.07 21.05 16.91
CA PRO A 480 21.25 21.90 17.05
C PRO A 480 20.84 23.37 17.12
N ASP A 481 21.45 24.09 18.07
CA ASP A 481 21.29 25.53 18.24
C ASP A 481 22.18 26.29 17.25
N ILE A 482 21.68 26.43 16.02
CA ILE A 482 22.39 27.12 14.94
C ILE A 482 22.54 28.61 15.27
N LEU A 483 21.57 29.18 15.98
CA LEU A 483 21.56 30.62 16.31
C LEU A 483 22.28 30.96 17.62
N SER A 484 22.80 29.94 18.33
CA SER A 484 23.49 30.11 19.61
C SER A 484 22.67 30.88 20.66
N THR A 485 21.34 30.74 20.64
CA THR A 485 20.43 31.48 21.53
C THR A 485 20.16 30.78 22.86
N VAL A 486 20.61 29.54 23.05
CA VAL A 486 20.40 28.82 24.33
C VAL A 486 21.00 29.60 25.51
N LYS A 487 22.14 30.28 25.33
CA LYS A 487 22.77 31.05 26.42
C LYS A 487 21.95 32.26 26.86
N GLU A 488 21.26 32.92 25.93
CA GLU A 488 20.50 34.14 26.20
C GLU A 488 19.05 33.84 26.58
N MET A 489 18.42 32.94 25.82
CA MET A 489 16.98 32.69 25.86
C MET A 489 16.63 31.33 26.46
N LYS A 490 17.63 30.51 26.84
CA LYS A 490 17.48 29.13 27.33
C LYS A 490 16.81 28.17 26.33
N VAL A 491 16.66 28.59 25.07
CA VAL A 491 16.06 27.81 23.98
C VAL A 491 16.86 28.01 22.69
N ALA A 492 16.92 26.95 21.89
CA ALA A 492 17.64 26.96 20.63
C ALA A 492 16.85 27.68 19.53
N ASN A 493 17.59 28.25 18.59
CA ASN A 493 17.06 28.84 17.37
C ASN A 493 16.00 29.95 17.58
N PHE A 494 16.05 30.66 18.71
CA PHE A 494 15.17 31.80 19.00
C PHE A 494 15.46 32.97 18.06
N ARG A 495 14.42 33.48 17.40
CA ARG A 495 14.55 34.61 16.49
C ARG A 495 13.25 35.38 16.36
N ARG A 496 13.36 36.59 15.80
CA ARG A 496 12.25 37.47 15.48
C ARG A 496 12.33 37.92 14.03
N VAL A 497 11.19 37.98 13.36
CA VAL A 497 11.08 38.66 12.06
C VAL A 497 11.42 40.15 12.25
N PRO A 498 12.31 40.74 11.44
CA PRO A 498 12.72 42.14 11.61
C PRO A 498 11.52 43.08 11.65
N LYS A 499 11.46 43.95 12.68
CA LYS A 499 10.41 44.96 12.90
C LYS A 499 8.98 44.41 13.03
N MET A 500 8.79 43.10 13.19
CA MET A 500 7.46 42.50 13.35
C MET A 500 7.37 41.76 14.69
N PRO A 501 6.16 41.65 15.28
CA PRO A 501 5.95 40.94 16.53
C PRO A 501 5.83 39.41 16.30
N VAL A 502 6.60 38.87 15.36
CA VAL A 502 6.57 37.45 14.95
C VAL A 502 7.88 36.78 15.33
N TYR A 503 7.81 35.71 16.12
CA TYR A 503 8.92 35.02 16.74
C TYR A 503 8.89 33.53 16.42
N GLY A 504 10.06 32.90 16.41
CA GLY A 504 10.16 31.44 16.27
C GLY A 504 11.37 30.84 16.95
N MET A 505 11.25 29.57 17.35
CA MET A 505 12.29 28.82 18.09
C MET A 505 12.06 27.30 18.06
N SER A 506 13.00 26.55 18.64
CA SER A 506 12.83 25.12 18.95
C SER A 506 11.86 24.89 20.11
N GLN A 507 11.48 23.64 20.39
CA GLN A 507 10.66 23.31 21.54
C GLN A 507 11.37 23.71 22.84
N PRO A 508 10.79 24.60 23.67
CA PRO A 508 11.38 24.98 24.94
C PRO A 508 10.97 24.06 26.09
N THR A 509 11.75 24.10 27.16
CA THR A 509 11.39 23.65 28.51
C THR A 509 10.49 24.68 29.21
N SER A 510 9.92 24.32 30.35
CA SER A 510 9.16 25.22 31.21
C SER A 510 9.99 26.42 31.67
N GLU A 511 11.27 26.21 32.01
CA GLU A 511 12.19 27.30 32.37
C GLU A 511 12.42 28.26 31.20
N ALA A 512 12.68 27.72 30.01
CA ALA A 512 12.91 28.52 28.82
C ALA A 512 11.65 29.27 28.37
N THR A 513 10.48 28.67 28.54
CA THR A 513 9.18 29.31 28.30
C THR A 513 9.03 30.57 29.17
N GLY A 514 9.39 30.48 30.46
CA GLY A 514 9.38 31.64 31.36
C GLY A 514 10.36 32.74 30.94
N ALA A 515 11.56 32.37 30.48
CA ALA A 515 12.55 33.32 29.97
C ALA A 515 12.05 34.07 28.72
N VAL A 516 11.43 33.35 27.78
CA VAL A 516 10.85 33.95 26.57
C VAL A 516 9.68 34.85 26.91
N LEU A 517 8.76 34.44 27.78
CA LEU A 517 7.64 35.29 28.20
C LEU A 517 8.15 36.58 28.88
N THR A 518 9.14 36.48 29.76
CA THR A 518 9.77 37.65 30.40
C THR A 518 10.39 38.59 29.36
N HIS A 519 11.02 38.03 28.32
CA HIS A 519 11.59 38.83 27.23
C HIS A 519 10.51 39.55 26.42
N LEU A 520 9.36 38.92 26.16
CA LEU A 520 8.28 39.49 25.36
C LEU A 520 7.49 40.57 26.13
N THR A 521 7.36 40.42 27.44
CA THR A 521 6.61 41.34 28.30
C THR A 521 7.47 42.42 28.96
N ASP A 522 8.76 42.49 28.63
CA ASP A 522 9.68 43.47 29.20
C ASP A 522 9.30 44.93 28.87
N GLU A 523 9.96 45.87 29.53
CA GLU A 523 9.72 47.31 29.32
C GLU A 523 10.05 47.80 27.90
N LYS A 524 10.79 47.02 27.09
CA LYS A 524 11.17 47.42 25.73
C LYS A 524 10.13 46.97 24.71
N ARG A 525 9.58 45.77 24.85
CA ARG A 525 8.64 45.16 23.89
C ARG A 525 7.19 45.37 24.31
N LYS A 526 6.90 45.29 25.61
CA LYS A 526 5.58 45.60 26.22
C LYS A 526 4.40 44.86 25.59
N TYR A 527 4.60 43.63 25.11
CA TYR A 527 3.47 42.86 24.60
C TYR A 527 2.56 42.45 25.75
N SER A 528 1.28 42.81 25.65
CA SER A 528 0.28 42.46 26.66
C SER A 528 -0.43 41.14 26.33
N HIS A 529 -0.57 40.84 25.04
CA HIS A 529 -1.13 39.60 24.51
C HIS A 529 -0.09 38.84 23.68
N VAL A 530 0.03 37.53 23.91
CA VAL A 530 0.97 36.64 23.23
C VAL A 530 0.21 35.40 22.78
N LEU A 531 0.11 35.20 21.46
CA LEU A 531 -0.31 33.93 20.88
C LEU A 531 0.91 33.04 20.69
N TRP A 532 0.89 31.88 21.33
CA TRP A 532 1.90 30.86 21.25
C TRP A 532 1.36 29.61 20.56
N VAL A 533 1.97 29.25 19.43
CA VAL A 533 1.54 28.12 18.61
C VAL A 533 2.64 27.05 18.57
N ASN A 534 2.31 25.86 19.07
CA ASN A 534 3.15 24.67 18.91
C ASN A 534 2.70 23.87 17.67
N LEU A 535 3.65 23.64 16.77
CA LEU A 535 3.44 23.08 15.43
C LEU A 535 3.73 21.57 15.34
N GLN A 536 3.99 20.92 16.47
CA GLN A 536 4.37 19.51 16.50
C GLN A 536 3.18 18.57 16.34
N GLU A 537 3.32 17.58 15.47
CA GLU A 537 2.39 16.46 15.28
C GLU A 537 2.82 15.21 16.09
N GLU A 538 3.96 15.27 16.76
CA GLU A 538 4.51 14.24 17.63
C GLU A 538 4.17 14.46 19.12
N LEU A 539 4.21 13.40 19.94
CA LEU A 539 4.07 13.53 21.39
C LEU A 539 5.31 14.18 22.01
N VAL A 540 5.09 15.17 22.88
CA VAL A 540 6.14 15.91 23.57
C VAL A 540 5.87 15.94 25.07
N LEU A 541 6.88 15.59 25.88
CA LEU A 541 6.80 15.62 27.33
C LEU A 541 8.02 16.29 27.94
N GLU A 542 7.82 17.03 29.04
CA GLU A 542 8.89 17.52 29.88
C GLU A 542 9.08 16.60 31.09
N GLY A 543 10.18 15.86 31.13
CA GLY A 543 10.51 14.94 32.21
C GLY A 543 11.75 15.39 32.98
N ASN A 544 11.65 15.58 34.30
CA ASN A 544 12.74 16.08 35.15
C ASN A 544 13.42 17.35 34.58
N GLY A 545 12.65 18.26 33.96
CA GLY A 545 13.15 19.52 33.39
C GLY A 545 13.77 19.43 31.98
N GLN A 546 13.72 18.27 31.33
CA GLN A 546 14.18 18.10 29.93
C GLN A 546 13.03 17.67 29.02
N ILE A 547 13.08 18.09 27.75
CA ILE A 547 12.10 17.70 26.75
C ILE A 547 12.44 16.33 26.15
N PHE A 548 11.46 15.44 26.12
CA PHE A 548 11.53 14.11 25.55
C PHE A 548 10.43 13.89 24.51
N THR A 549 10.79 13.10 23.50
CA THR A 549 9.84 12.60 22.49
C THR A 549 10.04 11.10 22.28
N PRO A 550 8.98 10.28 22.20
CA PRO A 550 9.09 8.86 21.89
C PRO A 550 9.68 8.58 20.50
N ARG A 551 10.49 7.52 20.39
CA ARG A 551 11.14 7.07 19.15
C ARG A 551 11.19 5.55 19.03
N GLU A 552 11.38 5.09 17.80
CA GLU A 552 11.78 3.70 17.52
C GLU A 552 13.24 3.49 17.93
N PRO A 553 13.58 2.43 18.69
CA PRO A 553 14.97 2.12 19.03
C PRO A 553 15.88 1.89 17.81
N SER A 554 15.32 1.36 16.72
CA SER A 554 15.99 1.12 15.43
C SER A 554 16.20 2.39 14.60
N CYS A 555 15.40 3.44 14.81
CA CYS A 555 15.41 4.67 14.00
C CYS A 555 15.19 5.92 14.87
N MET A 556 16.14 6.21 15.75
CA MET A 556 16.02 7.31 16.72
C MET A 556 15.96 8.72 16.08
N GLY A 557 16.44 8.87 14.84
CA GLY A 557 16.45 10.15 14.12
C GLY A 557 15.11 10.55 13.50
N GLN A 558 14.14 9.64 13.40
CA GLN A 558 12.86 9.89 12.77
C GLN A 558 11.75 10.12 13.80
N HIS A 559 10.98 11.19 13.64
CA HIS A 559 9.83 11.46 14.49
C HIS A 559 8.73 10.42 14.26
N ILE A 560 8.02 10.05 15.33
CA ILE A 560 6.76 9.28 15.23
C ILE A 560 5.63 10.31 15.20
N PRO A 561 5.03 10.60 14.03
CA PRO A 561 3.89 11.52 13.97
C PRO A 561 2.65 10.84 14.57
N VAL A 562 1.79 11.63 15.19
CA VAL A 562 0.47 11.21 15.64
C VAL A 562 -0.54 11.64 14.58
N PRO A 563 -1.19 10.70 13.87
CA PRO A 563 -2.18 11.03 12.86
C PRO A 563 -3.48 11.47 13.56
N ALA A 564 -3.47 12.67 14.13
CA ALA A 564 -4.60 13.27 14.81
C ALA A 564 -5.34 14.22 13.88
N THR A 565 -6.67 14.11 13.89
CA THR A 565 -7.55 15.01 13.14
C THR A 565 -7.91 16.25 13.93
N ASP A 566 -7.82 16.15 15.26
CA ASP A 566 -8.06 17.21 16.23
C ASP A 566 -6.84 17.27 17.16
N PRO A 567 -6.19 18.44 17.33
CA PRO A 567 -5.07 18.59 18.24
C PRO A 567 -5.33 18.11 19.67
N THR A 568 -6.60 18.09 20.14
CA THR A 568 -6.93 17.57 21.48
C THR A 568 -6.61 16.08 21.63
N GLN A 569 -6.56 15.31 20.54
CA GLN A 569 -6.18 13.89 20.58
C GLN A 569 -4.70 13.72 20.92
N ILE A 570 -3.83 14.58 20.35
CA ILE A 570 -2.39 14.61 20.69
C ILE A 570 -2.23 14.96 22.16
N GLU A 571 -2.94 15.99 22.64
CA GLU A 571 -2.88 16.41 24.04
C GLU A 571 -3.35 15.31 25.00
N LYS A 572 -4.42 14.58 24.67
CA LYS A 572 -4.90 13.43 25.46
C LYS A 572 -3.85 12.30 25.52
N LEU A 573 -3.19 12.01 24.40
CA LEU A 573 -2.11 11.01 24.35
C LEU A 573 -0.87 11.46 25.12
N GLU A 574 -0.52 12.75 25.07
CA GLU A 574 0.54 13.33 25.91
C GLU A 574 0.20 13.18 27.39
N THR A 575 -1.04 13.49 27.81
CA THR A 575 -1.49 13.28 29.19
C THR A 575 -1.38 11.81 29.59
N ALA A 576 -1.90 10.89 28.77
CA ALA A 576 -1.84 9.46 29.05
C ALA A 576 -0.40 8.95 29.17
N LEU A 577 0.51 9.40 28.30
CA LEU A 577 1.93 9.04 28.34
C LEU A 577 2.63 9.62 29.58
N GLY A 578 2.35 10.88 29.92
CA GLY A 578 2.90 11.51 31.12
C GLY A 578 2.47 10.78 32.39
N GLU A 579 1.18 10.45 32.50
CA GLU A 579 0.65 9.66 33.61
C GLU A 579 1.25 8.26 33.67
N GLU A 580 1.40 7.57 32.53
CA GLU A 580 1.95 6.22 32.47
C GLU A 580 3.44 6.19 32.86
N VAL A 581 4.24 7.13 32.38
CA VAL A 581 5.65 7.30 32.77
C VAL A 581 5.78 7.58 34.26
N GLN A 582 4.93 8.45 34.83
CA GLN A 582 4.93 8.72 36.27
C GLN A 582 4.46 7.52 37.08
N ARG A 583 3.38 6.85 36.66
CA ARG A 583 2.78 5.70 37.36
C ARG A 583 3.71 4.51 37.39
N ALA A 584 4.49 4.31 36.32
CA ALA A 584 5.42 3.18 36.22
C ALA A 584 6.45 3.17 37.36
N GLN A 585 6.90 4.33 37.85
CA GLN A 585 7.94 4.48 38.90
C GLN A 585 9.14 3.54 38.66
N LYS A 586 9.52 3.36 37.39
CA LYS A 586 10.58 2.46 36.93
C LYS A 586 11.71 3.28 36.32
N TRP A 587 12.88 2.67 36.29
CA TRP A 587 13.98 3.16 35.46
C TRP A 587 13.64 2.85 34.01
N LEU A 588 13.47 3.89 33.19
CA LEU A 588 13.19 3.77 31.77
C LEU A 588 14.46 4.08 30.97
N GLU A 589 14.66 3.37 29.85
CA GLU A 589 15.72 3.71 28.91
C GLU A 589 15.39 5.04 28.24
N VAL A 590 16.36 5.95 28.25
CA VAL A 590 16.32 7.23 27.57
C VAL A 590 17.60 7.41 26.76
N THR A 591 17.53 8.15 25.66
CA THR A 591 18.72 8.51 24.87
C THR A 591 19.04 9.98 25.08
N LEU A 592 20.24 10.25 25.61
CA LEU A 592 20.81 11.59 25.75
C LEU A 592 22.10 11.64 24.93
N GLU A 593 22.28 12.63 24.06
CA GLU A 593 23.58 12.89 23.39
C GLU A 593 24.30 11.64 22.80
N GLN A 594 23.53 10.72 22.17
CA GLN A 594 23.99 9.42 21.62
C GLN A 594 24.26 8.29 22.63
N GLU A 595 24.13 8.55 23.93
CA GLU A 595 24.28 7.55 24.98
C GLU A 595 22.91 7.05 25.48
N LYS A 596 22.84 5.74 25.70
CA LYS A 596 21.72 5.12 26.41
C LYS A 596 21.90 5.33 27.91
N GLN A 597 20.89 5.89 28.55
CA GLN A 597 20.87 6.09 29.99
C GLN A 597 19.57 5.56 30.58
N MET A 598 19.64 5.10 31.82
CA MET A 598 18.44 4.74 32.57
C MET A 598 18.03 5.95 33.40
N LYS A 599 16.78 6.41 33.27
CA LYS A 599 16.28 7.56 34.02
C LYS A 599 14.96 7.23 34.70
N MET A 600 14.86 7.63 35.97
CA MET A 600 13.61 7.59 36.72
C MET A 600 12.97 8.98 36.72
N PHE A 601 11.74 9.07 36.25
CA PHE A 601 11.02 10.34 36.14
C PHE A 601 10.31 10.66 37.47
N LYS A 602 10.76 11.72 38.14
CA LYS A 602 10.14 12.26 39.37
C LYS A 602 9.05 13.27 39.05
N SER A 603 9.20 13.98 37.94
CA SER A 603 8.20 14.87 37.38
C SER A 603 8.05 14.60 35.88
N CYS A 604 6.81 14.69 35.39
CA CYS A 604 6.50 14.66 33.97
C CYS A 604 5.37 15.67 33.71
N LEU A 605 5.57 16.63 32.83
CA LEU A 605 4.57 17.62 32.46
C LEU A 605 4.34 17.56 30.95
N THR A 606 3.08 17.66 30.55
CA THR A 606 2.71 17.90 29.16
C THR A 606 2.98 19.35 28.78
N VAL A 607 3.13 19.62 27.49
CA VAL A 607 3.28 21.00 27.01
C VAL A 607 2.07 21.84 27.41
N GLN A 608 0.85 21.27 27.32
CA GLN A 608 -0.37 21.97 27.70
C GLN A 608 -0.38 22.36 29.20
N GLU A 609 0.09 21.49 30.09
CA GLU A 609 0.20 21.78 31.52
C GLU A 609 1.19 22.90 31.82
N VAL A 610 2.34 22.93 31.12
CA VAL A 610 3.33 24.01 31.24
C VAL A 610 2.67 25.36 30.90
N PHE A 611 1.95 25.46 29.79
CA PHE A 611 1.28 26.71 29.42
C PHE A 611 0.15 27.09 30.37
N LYS A 612 -0.65 26.12 30.86
CA LYS A 612 -1.68 26.36 31.88
C LYS A 612 -1.10 26.96 33.17
N GLN A 613 0.14 26.62 33.54
CA GLN A 613 0.81 27.22 34.70
C GLN A 613 1.12 28.71 34.46
N TYR A 614 1.65 29.06 33.29
CA TYR A 614 2.00 30.44 32.94
C TYR A 614 0.79 31.33 32.64
N GLN A 615 -0.33 30.78 32.17
CA GLN A 615 -1.58 31.53 31.99
C GLN A 615 -2.11 32.14 33.30
N ARG A 616 -1.75 31.58 34.46
CA ARG A 616 -2.11 32.15 35.78
C ARG A 616 -1.38 33.45 36.09
N THR A 617 -0.17 33.62 35.57
CA THR A 617 0.67 34.81 35.78
C THR A 617 0.63 35.78 34.61
N HIS A 618 0.31 35.30 33.40
CA HIS A 618 0.23 36.08 32.16
C HIS A 618 -1.17 35.94 31.57
N GLN A 619 -2.09 36.85 31.94
CA GLN A 619 -3.50 36.76 31.52
C GLN A 619 -3.71 36.85 30.00
N GLY A 620 -2.82 37.54 29.27
CA GLY A 620 -2.87 37.65 27.81
C GLY A 620 -2.13 36.53 27.06
N LEU A 621 -1.78 35.42 27.71
CA LEU A 621 -1.10 34.29 27.06
C LEU A 621 -2.10 33.28 26.47
N PHE A 622 -2.14 33.16 25.16
CA PHE A 622 -2.95 32.19 24.43
C PHE A 622 -2.07 31.09 23.89
N TYR A 623 -2.28 29.86 24.33
CA TYR A 623 -1.59 28.68 23.79
C TYR A 623 -2.51 27.91 22.83
N LYS A 624 -1.96 27.53 21.68
CA LYS A 624 -2.63 26.68 20.68
C LYS A 624 -1.67 25.60 20.17
N ARG A 625 -2.21 24.40 19.95
CA ARG A 625 -1.52 23.31 19.25
C ARG A 625 -2.10 23.24 17.83
N ILE A 626 -1.29 23.49 16.81
CA ILE A 626 -1.68 23.42 15.39
C ILE A 626 -0.64 22.55 14.68
N PRO A 627 -0.80 21.22 14.69
CA PRO A 627 0.21 20.27 14.21
C PRO A 627 0.40 20.41 12.69
N LEU A 628 1.64 20.63 12.27
CA LEU A 628 2.03 20.63 10.85
C LEU A 628 2.84 19.38 10.53
N ALA A 629 2.58 18.80 9.36
CA ALA A 629 3.34 17.65 8.85
C ALA A 629 4.82 18.02 8.67
N ASP A 630 5.72 17.23 9.25
CA ASP A 630 7.15 17.51 9.12
C ASP A 630 7.64 17.27 7.68
N CYS A 631 8.55 18.12 7.22
CA CYS A 631 9.10 18.08 5.85
C CYS A 631 8.04 18.13 4.72
N CYS A 632 6.80 18.52 5.01
CA CYS A 632 5.69 18.61 4.06
C CYS A 632 5.12 20.03 3.98
N ALA A 633 4.36 20.33 2.92
CA ALA A 633 3.60 21.57 2.82
C ALA A 633 2.39 21.52 3.79
N PRO A 634 2.01 22.66 4.43
CA PRO A 634 0.78 22.74 5.20
C PRO A 634 -0.45 22.46 4.33
N LYS A 635 -1.48 21.86 4.93
CA LYS A 635 -2.80 21.66 4.32
C LYS A 635 -3.60 22.95 4.35
N GLU A 636 -4.64 23.03 3.52
CA GLU A 636 -5.56 24.18 3.46
C GLU A 636 -6.13 24.51 4.85
N GLU A 637 -6.55 23.50 5.59
CA GLU A 637 -7.06 23.61 6.97
C GLU A 637 -6.03 24.17 7.96
N ASP A 638 -4.73 23.96 7.72
CA ASP A 638 -3.66 24.47 8.59
C ASP A 638 -3.52 25.99 8.44
N PHE A 639 -3.69 26.50 7.22
CA PHE A 639 -3.70 27.94 6.95
C PHE A 639 -4.91 28.61 7.63
N ASP A 640 -6.09 28.00 7.53
CA ASP A 640 -7.31 28.51 8.15
C ASP A 640 -7.18 28.57 9.68
N GLN A 641 -6.64 27.52 10.31
CA GLN A 641 -6.41 27.49 11.76
C GLN A 641 -5.42 28.55 12.23
N LEU A 642 -4.29 28.72 11.53
CA LEU A 642 -3.29 29.74 11.86
C LEU A 642 -3.88 31.14 11.71
N LEU A 643 -4.58 31.40 10.60
CA LEU A 643 -5.20 32.69 10.32
C LEU A 643 -6.28 33.03 11.36
N GLU A 644 -7.14 32.08 11.71
CA GLU A 644 -8.21 32.28 12.69
C GLU A 644 -7.66 32.54 14.10
N ALA A 645 -6.63 31.78 14.50
CA ALA A 645 -5.96 32.00 15.78
C ALA A 645 -5.35 33.41 15.85
N MET A 646 -4.65 33.85 14.79
CA MET A 646 -4.07 35.18 14.74
C MET A 646 -5.11 36.29 14.71
N LYS A 647 -6.17 36.13 13.91
CA LYS A 647 -7.31 37.07 13.86
C LYS A 647 -7.93 37.28 15.22
N SER A 648 -8.21 36.19 15.92
CA SER A 648 -8.81 36.22 17.26
C SER A 648 -7.94 37.02 18.23
N THR A 649 -6.62 36.78 18.24
CA THR A 649 -5.71 37.51 19.14
C THR A 649 -5.53 38.98 18.74
N LEU A 650 -5.46 39.30 17.44
CA LEU A 650 -5.39 40.69 16.96
C LEU A 650 -6.65 41.49 17.28
N ALA A 651 -7.81 40.84 17.35
CA ALA A 651 -9.06 41.48 17.73
C ALA A 651 -9.07 41.89 19.22
N GLU A 652 -8.35 41.17 20.08
CA GLU A 652 -8.20 41.53 21.50
C GLU A 652 -7.14 42.62 21.71
N ASP A 653 -5.98 42.52 21.04
CA ASP A 653 -4.93 43.54 21.08
C ASP A 653 -4.19 43.63 19.74
N SER A 654 -4.27 44.82 19.11
CA SER A 654 -3.56 45.13 17.86
C SER A 654 -2.03 45.06 18.00
N HIS A 655 -1.50 45.10 19.22
CA HIS A 655 -0.07 44.97 19.53
C HIS A 655 0.28 43.58 20.08
N SER A 656 -0.40 42.52 19.63
CA SER A 656 -0.11 41.15 20.04
C SER A 656 1.18 40.59 19.45
N ALA A 657 1.86 39.72 20.20
CA ALA A 657 3.00 38.94 19.72
C ALA A 657 2.61 37.51 19.31
N PHE A 658 3.24 37.00 18.25
CA PHE A 658 3.03 35.67 17.71
C PHE A 658 4.31 34.85 17.84
N VAL A 659 4.23 33.72 18.54
CA VAL A 659 5.37 32.85 18.82
C VAL A 659 5.08 31.47 18.25
N PHE A 660 5.99 30.97 17.41
CA PHE A 660 5.85 29.67 16.77
C PHE A 660 6.99 28.74 17.17
N ASN A 661 6.68 27.49 17.54
CA ASN A 661 7.71 26.50 17.79
C ASN A 661 7.35 25.14 17.19
N CYS A 662 8.36 24.43 16.68
CA CYS A 662 8.28 23.02 16.32
C CYS A 662 9.32 22.26 17.13
N SER A 663 9.75 21.09 16.66
CA SER A 663 10.87 20.37 17.27
C SER A 663 12.14 21.25 17.23
N ASN A 664 12.84 21.33 16.11
CA ASN A 664 14.12 22.04 16.01
C ASN A 664 14.04 23.55 15.71
N GLY A 665 12.85 24.10 15.53
CA GLY A 665 12.64 25.52 15.21
C GLY A 665 12.96 25.91 13.77
N LYS A 666 13.09 24.93 12.86
CA LYS A 666 13.45 25.14 11.45
C LYS A 666 12.23 25.11 10.53
N GLY A 667 11.97 24.01 9.82
CA GLY A 667 11.00 23.93 8.71
C GLY A 667 9.61 24.42 9.08
N ARG A 668 8.92 23.68 9.96
CA ARG A 668 7.55 24.00 10.41
C ARG A 668 7.45 25.41 11.02
N THR A 669 8.35 25.74 11.95
CA THR A 669 8.41 27.09 12.58
C THR A 669 8.56 28.20 11.53
N THR A 670 9.49 28.05 10.58
CA THR A 670 9.74 29.09 9.58
C THR A 670 8.53 29.25 8.66
N THR A 671 7.92 28.15 8.23
CA THR A 671 6.69 28.19 7.44
C THR A 671 5.57 28.95 8.16
N ALA A 672 5.33 28.65 9.44
CA ALA A 672 4.31 29.37 10.21
C ALA A 672 4.67 30.85 10.45
N MET A 673 5.95 31.18 10.67
CA MET A 673 6.41 32.57 10.77
C MET A 673 6.17 33.35 9.47
N VAL A 674 6.37 32.72 8.31
CA VAL A 674 6.09 33.34 7.00
C VAL A 674 4.59 33.58 6.83
N ILE A 675 3.75 32.59 7.14
CA ILE A 675 2.29 32.72 7.12
C ILE A 675 1.84 33.87 8.05
N ALA A 676 2.42 33.95 9.24
CA ALA A 676 2.13 35.01 10.19
C ALA A 676 2.59 36.39 9.69
N ALA A 677 3.77 36.50 9.09
CA ALA A 677 4.25 37.76 8.51
C ALA A 677 3.31 38.26 7.40
N LEU A 678 2.93 37.37 6.47
CA LEU A 678 1.97 37.69 5.40
C LEU A 678 0.62 38.14 5.97
N THR A 679 0.15 37.47 7.02
CA THR A 679 -1.10 37.79 7.71
C THR A 679 -1.02 39.18 8.33
N VAL A 680 0.03 39.47 9.11
CA VAL A 680 0.24 40.79 9.74
C VAL A 680 0.37 41.90 8.70
N TRP A 681 1.04 41.68 7.57
CA TRP A 681 1.09 42.65 6.47
C TRP A 681 -0.27 42.86 5.81
N HIS A 682 -1.11 41.83 5.70
CA HIS A 682 -2.48 42.03 5.23
C HIS A 682 -3.31 42.91 6.18
N PHE A 683 -3.10 42.81 7.49
CA PHE A 683 -3.77 43.67 8.47
C PHE A 683 -3.23 45.10 8.51
N ASN A 684 -1.91 45.26 8.43
CA ASN A 684 -1.24 46.54 8.65
C ASN A 684 -0.83 47.28 7.36
N GLY A 685 -1.02 46.66 6.20
CA GLY A 685 -0.45 47.09 4.93
C GLY A 685 0.92 46.48 4.67
N PHE A 686 1.22 46.21 3.39
CA PHE A 686 2.55 45.76 2.99
C PHE A 686 3.56 46.92 3.10
N PRO A 687 4.78 46.66 3.61
CA PRO A 687 5.84 47.65 3.59
C PRO A 687 6.20 48.06 2.15
N GLU A 688 6.59 49.31 1.95
CA GLU A 688 7.31 49.70 0.73
C GLU A 688 8.74 49.15 0.81
N PHE A 689 9.04 48.15 -0.01
CA PHE A 689 10.40 47.63 -0.16
C PHE A 689 11.06 48.38 -1.33
N GLY A 690 12.22 48.99 -1.08
CA GLY A 690 13.07 49.48 -2.17
C GLY A 690 13.43 48.35 -3.11
N ASP A 691 13.77 48.66 -4.36
CA ASP A 691 14.35 47.68 -5.28
C ASP A 691 15.73 47.28 -4.74
N ASP A 692 15.78 46.30 -3.84
CA ASP A 692 17.03 45.68 -3.43
C ASP A 692 17.62 45.01 -4.67
N GLU A 693 18.78 45.52 -5.11
CA GLU A 693 19.59 44.87 -6.13
C GLU A 693 19.74 43.40 -5.78
N ILE A 694 19.43 42.52 -6.73
CA ILE A 694 19.71 41.09 -6.61
C ILE A 694 21.24 40.96 -6.47
N VAL A 695 21.74 40.91 -5.23
CA VAL A 695 23.15 40.72 -4.98
C VAL A 695 23.50 39.29 -5.39
N SER A 696 24.15 39.16 -6.54
CA SER A 696 24.74 37.90 -6.98
C SER A 696 25.86 37.53 -6.01
N VAL A 697 25.64 36.52 -5.18
CA VAL A 697 26.72 35.91 -4.39
C VAL A 697 27.66 35.20 -5.37
N PRO A 698 28.95 35.59 -5.48
CA PRO A 698 29.90 34.86 -6.30
C PRO A 698 29.99 33.41 -5.80
N ASP A 699 29.98 32.44 -6.72
CA ASP A 699 30.11 30.99 -6.46
C ASP A 699 28.93 30.27 -5.77
N ALA A 700 27.79 30.92 -5.55
CA ALA A 700 26.57 30.19 -5.23
C ALA A 700 26.13 29.40 -6.48
N LYS A 701 26.20 28.06 -6.44
CA LYS A 701 25.52 27.19 -7.41
C LYS A 701 24.02 27.44 -7.32
N TYR A 702 23.52 28.42 -8.07
CA TYR A 702 22.10 28.65 -8.29
C TYR A 702 21.50 27.36 -8.85
N THR A 703 20.79 26.58 -8.04
CA THR A 703 19.67 25.81 -8.55
C THR A 703 18.61 26.85 -8.90
N LYS A 704 18.57 27.28 -10.17
CA LYS A 704 17.35 27.88 -10.71
C LYS A 704 16.25 26.85 -10.50
N GLY A 705 15.48 27.02 -9.44
CA GLY A 705 14.27 26.25 -9.15
C GLY A 705 13.17 26.58 -10.14
N GLU A 706 13.44 26.47 -11.45
CA GLU A 706 12.40 26.37 -12.46
C GLU A 706 11.85 24.93 -12.42
N PHE A 707 11.14 24.61 -11.34
CA PHE A 707 10.38 23.39 -11.28
C PHE A 707 9.21 23.50 -12.27
N LYS A 708 9.04 22.50 -13.12
CA LYS A 708 7.94 22.41 -14.12
C LYS A 708 6.55 22.72 -13.54
N VAL A 709 6.35 22.43 -12.25
CA VAL A 709 5.10 22.65 -11.50
C VAL A 709 4.76 24.15 -11.35
N SER A 710 5.76 25.01 -11.20
CA SER A 710 5.57 26.46 -11.02
C SER A 710 4.94 27.11 -12.26
N ASN A 711 5.22 26.60 -13.46
CA ASN A 711 4.62 27.09 -14.70
C ASN A 711 3.15 26.67 -14.88
N ASN A 712 2.71 25.58 -14.26
CA ASN A 712 1.31 25.16 -14.30
C ASN A 712 0.43 25.94 -13.30
N HIS A 713 0.97 26.35 -12.15
CA HIS A 713 0.26 27.24 -11.21
C HIS A 713 -0.07 28.61 -11.81
N LYS A 714 0.80 29.14 -12.70
CA LYS A 714 0.56 30.40 -13.44
C LYS A 714 -0.69 30.38 -14.33
N ARG A 715 -1.29 29.21 -14.58
CA ARG A 715 -2.46 29.03 -15.46
C ARG A 715 -3.81 29.07 -14.74
N LEU A 716 -3.83 28.97 -13.41
CA LEU A 716 -5.06 28.85 -12.60
C LEU A 716 -5.49 30.15 -11.90
N LEU A 717 -4.64 31.17 -11.86
CA LEU A 717 -4.94 32.45 -11.20
C LEU A 717 -5.10 33.58 -12.23
N PRO A 718 -5.99 34.57 -11.99
CA PRO A 718 -6.16 35.71 -12.87
C PRO A 718 -4.82 36.45 -13.08
N LYS A 719 -4.52 36.83 -14.32
CA LYS A 719 -3.23 37.39 -14.75
C LYS A 719 -2.82 38.68 -14.01
N GLU A 720 -3.76 39.38 -13.38
CA GLU A 720 -3.51 40.68 -12.73
C GLU A 720 -2.98 40.60 -11.28
N GLY A 721 -2.96 39.43 -10.63
CA GLY A 721 -2.42 39.29 -9.26
C GLY A 721 -1.07 38.58 -9.15
N LEU A 722 -0.64 37.89 -10.21
CA LEU A 722 0.37 36.82 -10.09
C LEU A 722 1.79 37.31 -9.80
N ASN A 723 2.16 38.47 -10.34
CA ASN A 723 3.46 39.10 -10.07
C ASN A 723 3.52 39.66 -8.65
N GLU A 724 2.44 40.26 -8.15
CA GLU A 724 2.35 40.76 -6.78
C GLU A 724 2.33 39.61 -5.78
N THR A 725 1.51 38.56 -5.98
CA THR A 725 1.47 37.41 -5.06
C THR A 725 2.81 36.69 -4.98
N THR A 726 3.47 36.46 -6.12
CA THR A 726 4.79 35.80 -6.13
C THR A 726 5.86 36.68 -5.48
N ARG A 727 5.78 38.00 -5.67
CA ARG A 727 6.66 38.97 -4.99
C ARG A 727 6.40 38.95 -3.49
N SER A 728 5.14 38.99 -3.03
CA SER A 728 4.76 38.94 -1.61
C SER A 728 5.23 37.68 -0.89
N VAL A 729 5.12 36.52 -1.54
CA VAL A 729 5.61 35.26 -0.99
C VAL A 729 7.14 35.24 -0.90
N LYS A 730 7.85 35.69 -1.94
CA LYS A 730 9.32 35.83 -1.90
C LYS A 730 9.76 36.82 -0.82
N MET A 731 9.07 37.95 -0.68
CA MET A 731 9.33 38.96 0.35
C MET A 731 9.13 38.38 1.75
N GLY A 732 8.06 37.62 1.99
CA GLY A 732 7.83 36.91 3.26
C GLY A 732 8.97 35.93 3.58
N HIS A 733 9.41 35.17 2.57
CA HIS A 733 10.58 34.31 2.66
C HIS A 733 11.85 35.08 3.04
N ASP A 734 12.22 36.15 2.34
CA ASP A 734 13.46 36.92 2.59
C ASP A 734 13.50 37.55 3.99
N THR A 735 12.37 38.06 4.51
CA THR A 735 12.30 38.53 5.91
C THR A 735 12.44 37.42 6.95
N SER A 736 12.08 36.19 6.61
CA SER A 736 12.21 35.01 7.49
C SER A 736 13.56 34.28 7.36
N LEU A 737 14.20 34.38 6.18
CA LEU A 737 15.42 33.65 5.77
C LEU A 737 16.73 34.35 6.16
N LEU A 738 16.67 35.47 6.89
CA LEU A 738 17.86 36.16 7.37
C LEU A 738 18.76 35.30 8.28
N VAL A 739 18.33 34.10 8.69
CA VAL A 739 19.26 33.08 9.20
C VAL A 739 18.88 31.65 8.78
N THR A 740 19.26 31.26 7.57
CA THR A 740 19.48 29.84 7.24
C THR A 740 20.59 29.72 6.19
N LEU A 741 21.84 29.87 6.63
CA LEU A 741 23.02 29.50 5.86
C LEU A 741 23.87 28.54 6.70
N HIS A 742 23.62 27.24 6.52
CA HIS A 742 24.63 26.26 6.14
C HIS A 742 24.02 24.92 5.72
#